data_AF-A0A1E5FBK1-F1
#
_entry.id   AF-A0A1E5FBK1-F1
#
_cell.length_a   1.000
_cell.length_b   1.000
_cell.length_c   1.000
_cell.angle_alpha   90.00
_cell.angle_beta   90.00
_cell.angle_gamma   90.00
#
_symmetry.space_group_name_H-M   'P 1'
#
loop_
_entity.id
_entity.type
_entity.pdbx_description
1 polymer ?
#
loop_
_entity_poly.entity_id
_entity_poly.type
_entity_poly.pdbx_seq_one_letter_code
_entity_poly.pdbx_strand_id
1 'polypeptide(L)'
;MCRIDAPFGNRSLDEKKDPVERFVQALDEFEVQGNFRTLLIKHFSENWIDIFYNSSRLEEALTTANEQNSEPEKCVALAFCQNVNIRFQLQPFRVDESYRESLLFKFLTDVASAYFPTSPYGFYKAGIEKHLHSYAWFVRNHYGDDLFFTKEFFSDETFSSLNENERMRFLWDCFHFIAPPFDCLKYRTDDSTLVNGLLSLASSNDDSSFPCEHAQSIQLGLEFLRVWIKYDAEMGRISFDLSSFFWGTPWEQLESLVWQKDFDDEEVKSSLTNWFSTIKRDLKKVLILNFNADNVEGLEAKEWANHIDRYFSDIYHHIQSDIDWKTYEHDKFDIRLKKELEDLCSQLTREQLEAWIQWSIQQDFDRILNNKQRLPELSNSSEKWVCESFFGVWKALFLANLTTLEASEQLHVLSATSPARRGESSEFISACSEWWRGLFSQLPETDDFLKTLIPEWTITATRCLREHNLLPYIDKSIGILRKEVTRACQPEEQKRHDNQLKQLLVELDRLHPNKSFRHRLLLMRSYTLPLSDESISLGNSLNQSNLTQWYIPVSDLATRLFEKHLDIKLTEPAESRLKALMEPYVTCTNELAEFCLSRLRLRKGEKARDKQYTVEQIVEQSSVWRQGYLKALTELGVDLNGQVHKAVYFIKQSDPDPDVRAIASECYKAVRRRTKKNSTIPDLKRGIIAAEWWLLICQRQKLGMVINHEGALKARRNLMRNP
;
A
#
# COMPACT_ATOMS: atom_id res chain seq x y z
N MET A 1 -50.17 -73.93 -62.16
CA MET A 1 -49.19 -73.31 -63.10
C MET A 1 -49.69 -71.91 -63.38
N CYS A 2 -49.02 -70.79 -63.10
CA CYS A 2 -47.67 -70.45 -62.61
C CYS A 2 -47.84 -69.17 -61.76
N ARG A 3 -47.38 -69.07 -60.49
CA ARG A 3 -46.01 -68.70 -60.06
C ARG A 3 -45.37 -67.62 -60.93
N ILE A 4 -45.22 -66.41 -60.38
CA ILE A 4 -43.97 -65.63 -60.29
C ILE A 4 -44.28 -64.31 -59.54
N ASP A 5 -43.67 -64.20 -58.36
CA ASP A 5 -43.06 -63.04 -57.71
C ASP A 5 -43.90 -61.82 -57.29
N ALA A 6 -44.11 -61.71 -55.97
CA ALA A 6 -44.11 -60.43 -55.27
C ALA A 6 -43.15 -60.53 -54.06
N PRO A 7 -42.07 -59.73 -53.99
CA PRO A 7 -41.08 -59.79 -52.92
C PRO A 7 -41.56 -58.94 -51.75
N PHE A 8 -42.39 -59.49 -50.86
CA PHE A 8 -42.64 -58.91 -49.55
C PHE A 8 -42.39 -59.97 -48.48
N GLY A 9 -41.12 -60.07 -48.09
CA GLY A 9 -40.69 -60.85 -46.94
C GLY A 9 -40.79 -60.04 -45.65
N ASN A 10 -41.53 -60.58 -44.68
CA ASN A 10 -41.36 -60.47 -43.23
C ASN A 10 -41.67 -59.14 -42.50
N ARG A 11 -42.93 -58.66 -42.55
CA ARG A 11 -43.58 -58.04 -41.37
C ARG A 11 -45.02 -58.56 -41.29
N SER A 12 -45.41 -59.18 -40.18
CA SER A 12 -46.72 -59.83 -40.06
C SER A 12 -47.84 -58.80 -40.02
N LEU A 13 -48.80 -58.91 -40.95
CA LEU A 13 -50.01 -58.09 -41.09
C LEU A 13 -51.10 -58.38 -40.03
N ASP A 14 -50.74 -58.96 -38.88
CA ASP A 14 -51.67 -59.09 -37.75
C ASP A 14 -51.42 -57.94 -36.77
N GLU A 15 -52.17 -56.86 -36.92
CA GLU A 15 -52.24 -55.82 -35.88
C GLU A 15 -52.73 -56.47 -34.59
N LYS A 16 -51.92 -56.36 -33.52
CA LYS A 16 -52.31 -56.83 -32.19
C LYS A 16 -53.55 -56.06 -31.73
N LYS A 17 -54.52 -56.79 -31.16
CA LYS A 17 -55.77 -56.21 -30.65
C LYS A 17 -55.64 -55.66 -29.23
N ASP A 18 -54.70 -56.18 -28.46
CA ASP A 18 -54.40 -55.67 -27.13
C ASP A 18 -53.66 -54.32 -27.25
N PRO A 19 -54.11 -53.24 -26.58
CA PRO A 19 -53.49 -51.92 -26.68
C PRO A 19 -52.02 -51.90 -26.31
N VAL A 20 -51.60 -52.63 -25.27
CA VAL A 20 -50.21 -52.65 -24.80
C VAL A 20 -49.34 -53.39 -25.80
N GLU A 21 -49.78 -54.57 -26.26
CA GLU A 21 -49.07 -55.33 -27.30
C GLU A 21 -48.99 -54.54 -28.62
N ARG A 22 -50.03 -53.78 -28.97
CA ARG A 22 -50.05 -52.94 -30.17
C ARG A 22 -49.05 -51.78 -30.08
N PHE A 23 -48.90 -51.18 -28.90
CA PHE A 23 -47.90 -50.15 -28.65
C PHE A 23 -46.49 -50.70 -28.83
N VAL A 24 -46.20 -51.85 -28.21
CA VAL A 24 -44.89 -52.52 -28.32
C VAL A 24 -44.61 -52.93 -29.77
N GLN A 25 -45.62 -53.46 -30.47
CA GLN A 25 -45.53 -53.77 -31.90
C GLN A 25 -45.17 -52.52 -32.73
N ALA A 26 -45.79 -51.36 -32.46
CA ALA A 26 -45.45 -50.11 -33.14
C ALA A 26 -43.99 -49.71 -32.89
N LEU A 27 -43.50 -49.81 -31.65
CA LEU A 27 -42.10 -49.52 -31.34
C LEU A 27 -41.13 -50.46 -32.09
N ASP A 28 -41.50 -51.73 -32.24
CA ASP A 28 -40.68 -52.72 -32.98
C ASP A 28 -40.67 -52.47 -34.49
N GLU A 29 -41.83 -52.14 -35.08
CA GLU A 29 -41.96 -51.80 -36.50
C GLU A 29 -41.19 -50.54 -36.88
N PHE A 30 -41.07 -49.59 -35.95
CA PHE A 30 -40.31 -48.35 -36.10
C PHE A 30 -38.86 -48.46 -35.57
N GLU A 31 -38.40 -49.67 -35.25
CA GLU A 31 -37.03 -49.96 -34.81
C GLU A 31 -36.59 -49.08 -33.62
N VAL A 32 -37.52 -48.78 -32.71
CA VAL A 32 -37.28 -47.95 -31.53
C VAL A 32 -36.55 -48.77 -30.46
N GLN A 33 -35.33 -48.34 -30.11
CA GLN A 33 -34.42 -49.02 -29.19
C GLN A 33 -33.95 -48.09 -28.06
N GLY A 34 -33.14 -48.63 -27.14
CA GLY A 34 -32.40 -47.86 -26.15
C GLY A 34 -33.25 -47.23 -25.05
N ASN A 35 -32.75 -46.13 -24.48
CA ASN A 35 -33.42 -45.46 -23.36
C ASN A 35 -34.71 -44.75 -23.82
N PHE A 36 -34.76 -44.33 -25.08
CA PHE A 36 -35.98 -43.80 -25.70
C PHE A 36 -37.11 -44.82 -25.64
N ARG A 37 -36.86 -46.08 -26.04
CA ARG A 37 -37.84 -47.17 -25.93
C ARG A 37 -38.32 -47.37 -24.49
N THR A 38 -37.39 -47.43 -23.54
CA THR A 38 -37.69 -47.65 -22.12
C THR A 38 -38.61 -46.57 -21.56
N LEU A 39 -38.36 -45.30 -21.89
CA LEU A 39 -39.18 -44.17 -21.45
C LEU A 39 -40.57 -44.19 -22.09
N LEU A 40 -40.68 -44.52 -23.38
CA LEU A 40 -41.97 -44.63 -24.05
C LEU A 40 -42.83 -45.75 -23.46
N ILE A 41 -42.24 -46.91 -23.19
CA ILE A 41 -42.96 -48.01 -22.53
C ILE A 41 -43.42 -47.57 -21.14
N LYS A 42 -42.53 -47.01 -20.33
CA LYS A 42 -42.84 -46.57 -18.95
C LYS A 42 -44.04 -45.63 -18.89
N HIS A 43 -44.12 -44.66 -19.79
CA HIS A 43 -45.13 -43.59 -19.70
C HIS A 43 -46.37 -43.83 -20.54
N PHE A 44 -46.27 -44.58 -21.64
CA PHE A 44 -47.32 -44.63 -22.66
C PHE A 44 -47.86 -46.03 -22.96
N SER A 45 -47.22 -47.14 -22.54
CA SER A 45 -47.65 -48.48 -22.96
C SER A 45 -49.12 -48.79 -22.65
N GLU A 46 -49.63 -48.33 -21.51
CA GLU A 46 -51.01 -48.57 -21.06
C GLU A 46 -52.00 -47.50 -21.54
N ASN A 47 -51.52 -46.29 -21.87
CA ASN A 47 -52.36 -45.10 -22.05
C ASN A 47 -52.11 -44.35 -23.37
N TRP A 48 -51.36 -44.94 -24.32
CA TRP A 48 -50.99 -44.28 -25.57
C TRP A 48 -52.21 -43.89 -26.40
N ILE A 49 -53.33 -44.62 -26.31
CA ILE A 49 -54.58 -44.28 -27.02
C ILE A 49 -55.12 -42.93 -26.53
N ASP A 50 -55.00 -42.59 -25.25
CA ASP A 50 -55.47 -41.30 -24.73
C ASP A 50 -54.63 -40.11 -25.24
N ILE A 51 -53.36 -40.39 -25.55
CA ILE A 51 -52.36 -39.39 -25.97
C ILE A 51 -52.36 -39.22 -27.49
N PHE A 52 -52.27 -40.33 -28.22
CA PHE A 52 -52.15 -40.34 -29.68
C PHE A 52 -53.50 -40.59 -30.40
N TYR A 53 -54.57 -40.93 -29.68
CA TYR A 53 -55.93 -41.22 -30.20
C TYR A 53 -56.06 -42.52 -31.02
N ASN A 54 -55.15 -42.78 -31.96
CA ASN A 54 -55.16 -44.00 -32.78
C ASN A 54 -53.75 -44.39 -33.25
N SER A 55 -53.61 -45.60 -33.81
CA SER A 55 -52.33 -46.15 -34.29
C SER A 55 -51.66 -45.27 -35.35
N SER A 56 -52.42 -44.76 -36.32
CA SER A 56 -51.88 -43.89 -37.38
C SER A 56 -51.17 -42.65 -36.84
N ARG A 57 -51.69 -42.03 -35.78
CA ARG A 57 -51.09 -40.86 -35.14
C ARG A 57 -49.89 -41.19 -34.26
N LEU A 58 -49.90 -42.35 -33.61
CA LEU A 58 -48.73 -42.87 -32.90
C LEU A 58 -47.58 -43.10 -33.91
N GLU A 59 -47.86 -43.73 -35.03
CA GLU A 59 -46.88 -44.03 -36.08
C GLU A 59 -46.33 -42.76 -36.74
N GLU A 60 -47.16 -41.73 -36.94
CA GLU A 60 -46.72 -40.41 -37.42
C GLU A 60 -45.78 -39.73 -36.40
N ALA A 61 -46.11 -39.79 -35.10
CA ALA A 61 -45.25 -39.27 -34.04
C ALA A 61 -43.91 -40.02 -33.95
N LEU A 62 -43.93 -41.34 -34.11
CA LEU A 62 -42.71 -42.17 -34.15
C LEU A 62 -41.87 -41.89 -35.41
N THR A 63 -42.52 -41.66 -36.56
CA THR A 63 -41.85 -41.24 -37.80
C THR A 63 -41.11 -39.92 -37.57
N THR A 64 -41.82 -38.91 -37.05
CA THR A 64 -41.27 -37.58 -36.75
C THR A 64 -40.12 -37.65 -35.74
N ALA A 65 -40.26 -38.49 -34.70
CA ALA A 65 -39.19 -38.71 -33.74
C ALA A 65 -37.96 -39.35 -34.42
N ASN A 66 -38.15 -40.36 -35.25
CA ASN A 66 -37.04 -41.06 -35.93
C ASN A 66 -36.27 -40.21 -36.95
N GLU A 67 -36.80 -39.05 -37.36
CA GLU A 67 -36.04 -38.06 -38.14
C GLU A 67 -34.93 -37.36 -37.33
N GLN A 68 -34.97 -37.45 -35.99
CA GLN A 68 -33.96 -36.85 -35.11
C GLN A 68 -32.77 -37.77 -34.89
N ASN A 69 -31.59 -37.16 -34.73
CA ASN A 69 -30.32 -37.89 -34.65
C ASN A 69 -30.01 -38.41 -33.24
N SER A 70 -30.48 -37.74 -32.18
CA SER A 70 -30.19 -38.11 -30.79
C SER A 70 -31.44 -38.57 -30.03
N GLU A 71 -31.30 -39.56 -29.15
CA GLU A 71 -32.41 -40.02 -28.27
C GLU A 71 -33.16 -38.90 -27.53
N PRO A 72 -32.51 -37.89 -26.92
CA PRO A 72 -33.23 -36.79 -26.29
C PRO A 72 -34.05 -35.93 -27.28
N GLU A 73 -33.53 -35.65 -28.48
CA GLU A 73 -34.29 -34.94 -29.51
C GLU A 73 -35.48 -35.79 -30.00
N LYS A 74 -35.34 -37.12 -30.08
CA LYS A 74 -36.45 -38.03 -30.38
C LYS A 74 -37.56 -37.92 -29.34
N CYS A 75 -37.21 -37.85 -28.05
CA CYS A 75 -38.16 -37.65 -26.96
C CYS A 75 -38.91 -36.31 -27.12
N VAL A 76 -38.19 -35.22 -27.40
CA VAL A 76 -38.78 -33.89 -27.58
C VAL A 76 -39.68 -33.86 -28.83
N ALA A 77 -39.22 -34.34 -29.97
CA ALA A 77 -40.00 -34.39 -31.20
C ALA A 77 -41.30 -35.19 -31.03
N LEU A 78 -41.25 -36.31 -30.30
CA LEU A 78 -42.44 -37.09 -29.97
C LEU A 78 -43.41 -36.32 -29.07
N ALA A 79 -42.91 -35.63 -28.03
CA ALA A 79 -43.74 -34.89 -27.09
C ALA A 79 -44.45 -33.68 -27.73
N PHE A 80 -43.85 -33.08 -28.77
CA PHE A 80 -44.36 -31.87 -29.44
C PHE A 80 -44.91 -32.12 -30.86
N CYS A 81 -45.11 -33.38 -31.26
CA CYS A 81 -45.72 -33.71 -32.55
C CYS A 81 -47.14 -33.11 -32.65
N GLN A 82 -47.43 -32.37 -33.73
CA GLN A 82 -48.62 -31.52 -33.91
C GLN A 82 -49.97 -32.26 -33.75
N ASN A 83 -49.99 -33.59 -33.91
CA ASN A 83 -51.19 -34.43 -33.85
C ASN A 83 -51.41 -35.13 -32.50
N VAL A 84 -50.50 -34.94 -31.54
CA VAL A 84 -50.68 -35.35 -30.14
C VAL A 84 -51.68 -34.39 -29.50
N ASN A 85 -52.92 -34.88 -29.40
CA ASN A 85 -54.16 -34.27 -28.90
C ASN A 85 -54.15 -32.78 -28.48
N ILE A 86 -54.98 -31.99 -29.16
CA ILE A 86 -55.35 -30.58 -28.87
C ILE A 86 -55.86 -30.37 -27.43
N ARG A 87 -56.27 -31.42 -26.70
CA ARG A 87 -56.60 -31.35 -25.25
C ARG A 87 -55.38 -31.22 -24.33
N PHE A 88 -54.23 -31.73 -24.79
CA PHE A 88 -52.94 -31.62 -24.12
C PHE A 88 -52.02 -30.65 -24.88
N GLN A 89 -52.56 -29.89 -25.85
CA GLN A 89 -51.86 -28.71 -26.34
C GLN A 89 -51.42 -27.96 -25.12
N LEU A 90 -50.11 -27.84 -25.04
CA LEU A 90 -49.39 -27.18 -24.01
C LEU A 90 -49.80 -25.69 -24.09
N GLN A 91 -51.03 -25.35 -23.68
CA GLN A 91 -51.41 -23.95 -23.50
C GLN A 91 -50.33 -23.38 -22.61
N PRO A 92 -49.72 -22.24 -22.98
CA PRO A 92 -48.62 -21.68 -22.20
C PRO A 92 -49.09 -21.59 -20.75
N PHE A 93 -48.49 -22.43 -19.91
CA PHE A 93 -49.20 -23.11 -18.84
C PHE A 93 -49.68 -22.17 -17.74
N ARG A 94 -50.98 -22.27 -17.43
CA ARG A 94 -51.49 -21.79 -16.15
C ARG A 94 -50.84 -22.63 -15.04
N VAL A 95 -50.60 -22.00 -13.89
CA VAL A 95 -50.03 -22.57 -12.65
C VAL A 95 -50.88 -23.70 -12.04
N ASP A 96 -51.83 -24.25 -12.80
CA ASP A 96 -52.80 -25.22 -12.31
C ASP A 96 -52.15 -26.61 -12.14
N GLU A 97 -52.45 -27.28 -11.02
CA GLU A 97 -51.91 -28.60 -10.67
C GLU A 97 -52.22 -29.65 -11.75
N SER A 98 -53.29 -29.43 -12.52
CA SER A 98 -53.71 -30.28 -13.65
C SER A 98 -52.64 -30.48 -14.73
N TYR A 99 -51.72 -29.53 -14.93
CA TYR A 99 -50.62 -29.69 -15.89
C TYR A 99 -49.55 -30.67 -15.41
N ARG A 100 -49.17 -30.60 -14.13
CA ARG A 100 -48.14 -31.47 -13.55
C ARG A 100 -48.56 -32.94 -13.52
N GLU A 101 -49.86 -33.20 -13.58
CA GLU A 101 -50.41 -34.55 -13.65
C GLU A 101 -50.38 -35.17 -15.06
N SER A 102 -50.15 -34.37 -16.11
CA SER A 102 -50.08 -34.82 -17.51
C SER A 102 -49.01 -35.89 -17.73
N LEU A 103 -49.36 -36.93 -18.49
CA LEU A 103 -48.44 -38.01 -18.86
C LEU A 103 -47.26 -37.50 -19.71
N LEU A 104 -47.50 -36.50 -20.58
CA LEU A 104 -46.43 -35.88 -21.37
C LEU A 104 -45.45 -35.08 -20.50
N PHE A 105 -45.97 -34.41 -19.46
CA PHE A 105 -45.14 -33.69 -18.51
C PHE A 105 -44.26 -34.66 -17.70
N LYS A 106 -44.85 -35.72 -17.15
CA LYS A 106 -44.10 -36.78 -16.43
C LYS A 106 -43.04 -37.46 -17.32
N PHE A 107 -43.38 -37.69 -18.59
CA PHE A 107 -42.42 -38.18 -19.57
C PHE A 107 -41.25 -37.22 -19.76
N LEU A 108 -41.50 -35.92 -20.00
CA LEU A 108 -40.45 -34.92 -20.18
C LEU A 108 -39.60 -34.71 -18.91
N THR A 109 -40.19 -34.83 -17.71
CA THR A 109 -39.44 -34.78 -16.44
C THR A 109 -38.50 -35.97 -16.28
N ASP A 110 -38.91 -37.17 -16.69
CA ASP A 110 -38.02 -38.33 -16.72
C ASP A 110 -36.95 -38.22 -17.80
N VAL A 111 -37.25 -37.59 -18.96
CA VAL A 111 -36.28 -37.27 -20.00
C VAL A 111 -35.22 -36.31 -19.46
N ALA A 112 -35.62 -35.25 -18.75
CA ALA A 112 -34.70 -34.33 -18.07
C ALA A 112 -33.77 -35.09 -17.11
N SER A 113 -34.35 -35.96 -16.27
CA SER A 113 -33.60 -36.73 -15.28
C SER A 113 -32.64 -37.77 -15.91
N ALA A 114 -33.04 -38.37 -17.03
CA ALA A 114 -32.27 -39.42 -17.70
C ALA A 114 -31.12 -38.89 -18.57
N TYR A 115 -31.33 -37.77 -19.26
CA TYR A 115 -30.37 -37.26 -20.26
C TYR A 115 -29.73 -35.93 -19.88
N PHE A 116 -30.37 -35.12 -19.03
CA PHE A 116 -29.92 -33.76 -18.70
C PHE A 116 -29.96 -33.44 -17.19
N PRO A 117 -29.48 -34.33 -16.29
CA PRO A 117 -29.59 -34.14 -14.84
C PRO A 117 -28.88 -32.87 -14.34
N THR A 118 -27.89 -32.37 -15.09
CA THR A 118 -27.09 -31.18 -14.75
C THR A 118 -27.05 -30.15 -15.87
N SER A 119 -27.90 -30.27 -16.90
CA SER A 119 -27.90 -29.36 -18.05
C SER A 119 -29.31 -28.95 -18.50
N PRO A 120 -30.01 -28.13 -17.71
CA PRO A 120 -31.32 -27.59 -18.08
C PRO A 120 -31.29 -26.86 -19.43
N TYR A 121 -30.24 -26.07 -19.71
CA TYR A 121 -30.13 -25.35 -20.97
C TYR A 121 -29.92 -26.29 -22.15
N GLY A 122 -29.17 -27.37 -21.95
CA GLY A 122 -28.99 -28.43 -22.94
C GLY A 122 -30.33 -29.09 -23.29
N PHE A 123 -31.17 -29.37 -22.29
CA PHE A 123 -32.51 -29.90 -22.52
C PHE A 123 -33.40 -28.87 -23.25
N TYR A 124 -33.33 -27.60 -22.87
CA TYR A 124 -34.06 -26.53 -23.54
C TYR A 124 -33.68 -26.42 -25.03
N LYS A 125 -32.39 -26.56 -25.33
CA LYS A 125 -31.83 -26.53 -26.69
C LYS A 125 -32.03 -27.81 -27.49
N ALA A 126 -32.36 -28.94 -26.86
CA ALA A 126 -32.72 -30.18 -27.53
C ALA A 126 -34.05 -30.13 -28.31
N GLY A 127 -34.66 -28.95 -28.46
CA GLY A 127 -35.83 -28.70 -29.29
C GLY A 127 -36.98 -27.99 -28.57
N ILE A 128 -36.94 -27.92 -27.22
CA ILE A 128 -38.00 -27.28 -26.43
C ILE A 128 -38.15 -25.80 -26.79
N GLU A 129 -37.04 -25.10 -27.07
CA GLU A 129 -37.06 -23.67 -27.40
C GLU A 129 -37.91 -23.30 -28.63
N LYS A 130 -38.15 -24.25 -29.54
CA LYS A 130 -39.01 -24.06 -30.72
C LYS A 130 -40.49 -23.97 -30.35
N HIS A 131 -40.84 -24.48 -29.17
CA HIS A 131 -42.21 -24.60 -28.69
C HIS A 131 -42.47 -23.71 -27.47
N LEU A 132 -41.44 -23.43 -26.67
CA LEU A 132 -41.51 -22.58 -25.49
C LEU A 132 -40.44 -21.50 -25.58
N HIS A 133 -40.85 -20.24 -25.68
CA HIS A 133 -39.92 -19.12 -25.85
C HIS A 133 -39.24 -18.67 -24.54
N SER A 134 -39.76 -19.06 -23.36
CA SER A 134 -39.22 -18.66 -22.07
C SER A 134 -38.44 -19.79 -21.41
N TYR A 135 -37.12 -19.61 -21.34
CA TYR A 135 -36.22 -20.52 -20.62
C TYR A 135 -36.51 -20.57 -19.12
N ALA A 136 -36.85 -19.43 -18.49
CA ALA A 136 -37.17 -19.38 -17.07
C ALA A 136 -38.41 -20.24 -16.73
N TRP A 137 -39.48 -20.13 -17.51
CA TRP A 137 -40.66 -20.98 -17.36
C TRP A 137 -40.35 -22.46 -17.51
N PHE A 138 -39.48 -22.80 -18.47
CA PHE A 138 -39.04 -24.17 -18.69
C PHE A 138 -38.33 -24.73 -17.44
N VAL A 139 -37.37 -23.98 -16.90
CA VAL A 139 -36.59 -24.37 -15.72
C VAL A 139 -37.51 -24.58 -14.51
N ARG A 140 -38.39 -23.62 -14.21
CA ARG A 140 -39.35 -23.72 -13.12
C ARG A 140 -40.21 -24.98 -13.19
N ASN A 141 -40.68 -25.31 -14.39
CA ASN A 141 -41.59 -26.42 -14.58
C ASN A 141 -40.91 -27.77 -14.46
N HIS A 142 -39.72 -27.95 -15.04
CA HIS A 142 -39.07 -29.27 -15.10
C HIS A 142 -38.01 -29.51 -14.01
N TYR A 143 -37.44 -28.46 -13.44
CA TYR A 143 -36.37 -28.53 -12.44
C TYR A 143 -36.70 -27.85 -11.10
N GLY A 144 -37.75 -27.03 -11.06
CA GLY A 144 -38.22 -26.34 -9.86
C GLY A 144 -37.64 -24.94 -9.68
N ASP A 145 -38.26 -24.16 -8.79
CA ASP A 145 -37.88 -22.78 -8.50
C ASP A 145 -36.53 -22.69 -7.77
N ASP A 146 -36.20 -23.68 -6.94
CA ASP A 146 -34.95 -23.68 -6.16
C ASP A 146 -33.69 -23.72 -7.04
N LEU A 147 -33.79 -24.32 -8.25
CA LEU A 147 -32.64 -24.49 -9.13
C LEU A 147 -32.00 -23.14 -9.52
N PHE A 148 -32.78 -22.06 -9.66
CA PHE A 148 -32.27 -20.73 -9.99
C PHE A 148 -31.24 -20.20 -8.98
N PHE A 149 -31.21 -20.74 -7.76
CA PHE A 149 -30.35 -20.32 -6.66
C PHE A 149 -29.19 -21.32 -6.39
N THR A 150 -29.00 -22.30 -7.28
CA THR A 150 -28.00 -23.37 -7.12
C THR A 150 -26.79 -23.19 -8.03
N LYS A 151 -25.66 -23.81 -7.67
CA LYS A 151 -24.43 -23.75 -8.48
C LYS A 151 -24.64 -24.41 -9.84
N GLU A 152 -25.40 -25.49 -9.86
CA GLU A 152 -25.71 -26.34 -11.01
C GLU A 152 -26.32 -25.55 -12.16
N PHE A 153 -27.21 -24.59 -11.86
CA PHE A 153 -27.80 -23.71 -12.87
C PHE A 153 -26.75 -22.83 -13.58
N PHE A 154 -25.83 -22.25 -12.82
CA PHE A 154 -24.79 -21.37 -13.36
C PHE A 154 -23.60 -22.15 -13.95
N SER A 155 -23.39 -23.40 -13.54
CA SER A 155 -22.33 -24.28 -14.02
C SER A 155 -22.72 -25.15 -15.21
N ASP A 156 -23.95 -25.07 -15.71
CA ASP A 156 -24.39 -25.82 -16.89
C ASP A 156 -23.43 -25.55 -18.06
N GLU A 157 -22.72 -26.58 -18.53
CA GLU A 157 -21.69 -26.47 -19.57
C GLU A 157 -22.26 -25.88 -20.87
N THR A 158 -23.47 -26.29 -21.26
CA THR A 158 -24.10 -25.79 -22.48
C THR A 158 -24.50 -24.33 -22.33
N PHE A 159 -25.03 -23.94 -21.17
CA PHE A 159 -25.36 -22.54 -20.88
C PHE A 159 -24.11 -21.66 -20.79
N SER A 160 -23.03 -22.23 -20.24
CA SER A 160 -21.74 -21.59 -20.09
C SER A 160 -20.98 -21.44 -21.42
N SER A 161 -21.30 -22.25 -22.43
CA SER A 161 -20.71 -22.17 -23.77
C SER A 161 -21.26 -21.02 -24.63
N LEU A 162 -22.33 -20.36 -24.19
CA LEU A 162 -22.87 -19.18 -24.85
C LEU A 162 -21.88 -18.02 -24.81
N ASN A 163 -21.98 -17.13 -25.79
CA ASN A 163 -21.29 -15.84 -25.69
C ASN A 163 -21.88 -15.02 -24.52
N GLU A 164 -21.07 -14.12 -23.98
CA GLU A 164 -21.42 -13.33 -22.79
C GLU A 164 -22.75 -12.58 -22.94
N ASN A 165 -22.97 -11.94 -24.09
CA ASN A 165 -24.19 -11.16 -24.35
C ASN A 165 -25.46 -12.02 -24.36
N GLU A 166 -25.40 -13.20 -24.99
CA GLU A 166 -26.53 -14.14 -25.03
C GLU A 166 -26.84 -14.69 -23.64
N ARG A 167 -25.80 -15.08 -22.88
CA ARG A 167 -25.97 -15.59 -21.53
C ARG A 167 -26.54 -14.53 -20.60
N MET A 168 -26.01 -13.31 -20.64
CA MET A 168 -26.52 -12.17 -19.88
C MET A 168 -28.00 -11.92 -20.18
N ARG A 169 -28.41 -12.00 -21.45
CA ARG A 169 -29.82 -11.86 -21.83
C ARG A 169 -30.71 -12.91 -21.17
N PHE A 170 -30.33 -14.19 -21.19
CA PHE A 170 -31.09 -15.25 -20.53
C PHE A 170 -31.18 -15.04 -19.02
N LEU A 171 -30.08 -14.62 -18.38
CA LEU A 171 -30.05 -14.38 -16.93
C LEU A 171 -30.91 -13.18 -16.51
N TRP A 172 -30.93 -12.11 -17.30
CA TRP A 172 -31.86 -11.00 -17.08
C TRP A 172 -33.31 -11.41 -17.32
N ASP A 173 -33.60 -12.22 -18.34
CA ASP A 173 -34.94 -12.76 -18.55
C ASP A 173 -35.39 -13.67 -17.38
N CYS A 174 -34.48 -14.44 -16.77
CA CYS A 174 -34.73 -15.17 -15.53
C CYS A 174 -34.96 -14.23 -14.33
N PHE A 175 -34.18 -13.17 -14.18
CA PHE A 175 -34.36 -12.17 -13.13
C PHE A 175 -35.75 -11.51 -13.21
N HIS A 176 -36.16 -11.07 -14.41
CA HIS A 176 -37.49 -10.49 -14.64
C HIS A 176 -38.62 -11.48 -14.36
N PHE A 177 -38.40 -12.76 -14.65
CA PHE A 177 -39.35 -13.82 -14.32
C PHE A 177 -39.51 -14.04 -12.81
N ILE A 178 -38.39 -14.05 -12.06
CA ILE A 178 -38.39 -14.24 -10.59
C ILE A 178 -38.93 -13.01 -9.88
N ALA A 179 -38.62 -11.81 -10.40
CA ALA A 179 -39.01 -10.55 -9.80
C ALA A 179 -39.73 -9.63 -10.81
N PRO A 180 -41.00 -9.94 -11.14
CA PRO A 180 -41.81 -9.15 -12.07
C PRO A 180 -41.91 -7.64 -11.78
N PRO A 181 -41.83 -7.15 -10.51
CA PRO A 181 -41.81 -5.71 -10.26
C PRO A 181 -40.71 -4.95 -11.02
N PHE A 182 -39.60 -5.60 -11.39
CA PHE A 182 -38.53 -4.98 -12.18
C PHE A 182 -38.82 -4.85 -13.68
N ASP A 183 -39.92 -5.42 -14.19
CA ASP A 183 -40.33 -5.30 -15.60
C ASP A 183 -40.54 -3.84 -16.03
N CYS A 184 -40.91 -2.96 -15.09
CA CYS A 184 -41.07 -1.54 -15.37
C CYS A 184 -39.79 -0.87 -15.88
N LEU A 185 -38.62 -1.37 -15.47
CA LEU A 185 -37.32 -0.86 -15.94
C LEU A 185 -37.07 -1.26 -17.40
N LYS A 186 -37.40 -2.51 -17.76
CA LYS A 186 -37.26 -3.06 -19.12
C LYS A 186 -38.23 -2.41 -20.12
N TYR A 187 -39.50 -2.30 -19.74
CA TYR A 187 -40.56 -1.84 -20.64
C TYR A 187 -40.93 -0.36 -20.48
N ARG A 188 -40.29 0.37 -19.54
CA ARG A 188 -40.60 1.77 -19.20
C ARG A 188 -42.08 1.98 -18.87
N THR A 189 -42.63 1.07 -18.07
CA THR A 189 -44.02 1.14 -17.58
C THR A 189 -44.08 1.78 -16.20
N ASP A 190 -45.26 1.86 -15.60
CA ASP A 190 -45.46 2.40 -14.24
C ASP A 190 -44.52 1.72 -13.22
N ASP A 191 -43.82 2.55 -12.44
CA ASP A 191 -42.82 2.13 -11.45
C ASP A 191 -43.39 2.04 -10.03
N SER A 192 -44.67 2.38 -9.84
CA SER A 192 -45.34 2.42 -8.53
C SER A 192 -45.22 1.11 -7.75
N THR A 193 -45.40 -0.03 -8.43
CA THR A 193 -45.28 -1.38 -7.85
C THR A 193 -43.88 -1.65 -7.31
N LEU A 194 -42.85 -1.29 -8.08
CA LEU A 194 -41.45 -1.46 -7.70
C LEU A 194 -41.10 -0.54 -6.53
N VAL A 195 -41.40 0.75 -6.65
CA VAL A 195 -41.09 1.76 -5.61
C VAL A 195 -41.78 1.42 -4.30
N ASN A 196 -43.06 1.07 -4.31
CA ASN A 196 -43.78 0.69 -3.08
C ASN A 196 -43.22 -0.58 -2.45
N GLY A 197 -42.80 -1.56 -3.27
CA GLY A 197 -42.14 -2.77 -2.79
C GLY A 197 -40.77 -2.48 -2.14
N LEU A 198 -39.96 -1.63 -2.77
CA LEU A 198 -38.66 -1.21 -2.23
C LEU A 198 -38.81 -0.40 -0.94
N LEU A 199 -39.79 0.50 -0.87
CA LEU A 199 -40.11 1.24 0.35
C LEU A 199 -40.53 0.30 1.48
N SER A 200 -41.39 -0.68 1.19
CA SER A 200 -41.79 -1.69 2.17
C SER A 200 -40.58 -2.45 2.71
N LEU A 201 -39.59 -2.76 1.87
CA LEU A 201 -38.36 -3.43 2.31
C LEU A 201 -37.47 -2.49 3.14
N ALA A 202 -37.29 -1.24 2.70
CA ALA A 202 -36.48 -0.24 3.39
C ALA A 202 -37.03 0.10 4.80
N SER A 203 -38.35 0.07 4.98
CA SER A 203 -39.02 0.34 6.26
C SER A 203 -39.15 -0.88 7.18
N SER A 204 -38.88 -2.10 6.70
CA SER A 204 -39.14 -3.35 7.44
C SER A 204 -38.15 -3.70 8.57
N ASN A 205 -37.44 -2.72 9.14
CA ASN A 205 -36.53 -2.95 10.27
C ASN A 205 -37.24 -3.24 11.61
N ASP A 206 -38.58 -3.16 11.66
CA ASP A 206 -39.39 -3.47 12.84
C ASP A 206 -40.32 -4.68 12.57
N ASP A 207 -40.32 -5.59 13.54
CA ASP A 207 -41.00 -6.89 13.55
C ASP A 207 -42.47 -6.90 13.07
N SER A 208 -42.84 -8.04 12.46
CA SER A 208 -44.18 -8.68 12.43
C SER A 208 -45.17 -8.40 11.29
N SER A 209 -44.87 -7.58 10.27
CA SER A 209 -45.71 -7.53 9.06
C SER A 209 -45.09 -8.34 7.92
N PHE A 210 -45.84 -9.33 7.40
CA PHE A 210 -45.40 -10.07 6.22
C PHE A 210 -45.19 -9.10 5.05
N PRO A 211 -44.01 -9.06 4.41
CA PRO A 211 -43.78 -8.20 3.26
C PRO A 211 -44.84 -8.49 2.20
N CYS A 212 -45.36 -7.45 1.53
CA CYS A 212 -46.32 -7.62 0.46
C CYS A 212 -45.75 -8.56 -0.63
N GLU A 213 -46.60 -9.23 -1.40
CA GLU A 213 -46.18 -10.21 -2.43
C GLU A 213 -45.11 -9.64 -3.39
N HIS A 214 -45.18 -8.34 -3.68
CA HIS A 214 -44.21 -7.64 -4.51
C HIS A 214 -42.86 -7.45 -3.81
N ALA A 215 -42.84 -7.13 -2.51
CA ALA A 215 -41.62 -7.04 -1.72
C ALA A 215 -40.91 -8.41 -1.60
N GLN A 216 -41.67 -9.50 -1.44
CA GLN A 216 -41.13 -10.86 -1.45
C GLN A 216 -40.50 -11.21 -2.81
N SER A 217 -41.18 -10.88 -3.91
CA SER A 217 -40.65 -11.10 -5.26
C SER A 217 -39.38 -10.30 -5.53
N ILE A 218 -39.33 -9.04 -5.05
CA ILE A 218 -38.12 -8.21 -5.13
C ILE A 218 -36.97 -8.85 -4.35
N GLN A 219 -37.23 -9.33 -3.13
CA GLN A 219 -36.22 -9.99 -2.31
C GLN A 219 -35.66 -11.25 -2.98
N LEU A 220 -36.50 -12.07 -3.62
CA LEU A 220 -36.07 -13.21 -4.43
C LEU A 220 -35.22 -12.79 -5.62
N GLY A 221 -35.57 -11.70 -6.31
CA GLY A 221 -34.75 -11.14 -7.39
C GLY A 221 -33.37 -10.69 -6.91
N LEU A 222 -33.29 -10.02 -5.76
CA LEU A 222 -32.02 -9.62 -5.16
C LEU A 222 -31.17 -10.82 -4.74
N GLU A 223 -31.79 -11.86 -4.18
CA GLU A 223 -31.07 -13.11 -3.87
C GLU A 223 -30.59 -13.81 -5.15
N PHE A 224 -31.37 -13.79 -6.23
CA PHE A 224 -30.93 -14.32 -7.53
C PHE A 224 -29.69 -13.57 -8.04
N LEU A 225 -29.69 -12.23 -8.00
CA LEU A 225 -28.51 -11.42 -8.36
C LEU A 225 -27.31 -11.75 -7.49
N ARG A 226 -27.51 -11.92 -6.19
CA ARG A 226 -26.45 -12.28 -5.24
C ARG A 226 -25.82 -13.63 -5.59
N VAL A 227 -26.65 -14.64 -5.84
CA VAL A 227 -26.21 -15.99 -6.19
C VAL A 227 -25.55 -16.01 -7.57
N TRP A 228 -26.09 -15.27 -8.53
CA TRP A 228 -25.50 -15.11 -9.85
C TRP A 228 -24.09 -14.54 -9.75
N ILE A 229 -23.92 -13.38 -9.10
CA ILE A 229 -22.62 -12.76 -8.90
C ILE A 229 -21.65 -13.72 -8.22
N LYS A 230 -22.11 -14.42 -7.16
CA LYS A 230 -21.29 -15.41 -6.45
C LYS A 230 -20.71 -16.47 -7.40
N TYR A 231 -21.57 -17.20 -8.09
CA TYR A 231 -21.10 -18.35 -8.88
C TYR A 231 -20.34 -17.96 -10.14
N ASP A 232 -20.69 -16.84 -10.77
CA ASP A 232 -19.92 -16.36 -11.91
C ASP A 232 -18.56 -15.79 -11.49
N ALA A 233 -18.45 -15.19 -10.30
CA ALA A 233 -17.17 -14.80 -9.72
C ALA A 233 -16.28 -16.03 -9.40
N GLU A 234 -16.85 -17.09 -8.82
CA GLU A 234 -16.14 -18.36 -8.57
C GLU A 234 -15.61 -18.98 -9.87
N MET A 235 -16.37 -18.82 -10.96
CA MET A 235 -16.03 -19.37 -12.28
C MET A 235 -15.18 -18.42 -13.14
N GLY A 236 -14.81 -17.24 -12.62
CA GLY A 236 -13.95 -16.28 -13.33
C GLY A 236 -14.60 -15.61 -14.54
N ARG A 237 -15.93 -15.45 -14.55
CA ARG A 237 -16.69 -14.87 -15.67
C ARG A 237 -17.05 -13.41 -15.51
N ILE A 238 -16.92 -12.87 -14.30
CA ILE A 238 -17.23 -11.47 -14.00
C ILE A 238 -15.95 -10.79 -13.51
N SER A 239 -15.72 -9.56 -13.97
CA SER A 239 -14.66 -8.71 -13.45
C SER A 239 -14.95 -8.30 -12.00
N PHE A 240 -13.92 -8.09 -11.18
CA PHE A 240 -14.08 -7.57 -9.81
C PHE A 240 -14.65 -6.14 -9.74
N ASP A 241 -14.77 -5.43 -10.87
CA ASP A 241 -15.50 -4.17 -10.96
C ASP A 241 -17.01 -4.44 -11.12
N LEU A 242 -17.77 -4.11 -10.08
CA LEU A 242 -19.21 -4.26 -10.08
C LEU A 242 -19.90 -3.24 -11.01
N SER A 243 -19.26 -2.10 -11.28
CA SER A 243 -19.85 -1.05 -12.11
C SER A 243 -19.86 -1.44 -13.59
N SER A 244 -18.80 -2.10 -14.08
CA SER A 244 -18.76 -2.66 -15.43
C SER A 244 -19.81 -3.76 -15.61
N PHE A 245 -20.03 -4.59 -14.58
CA PHE A 245 -21.04 -5.65 -14.61
C PHE A 245 -22.47 -5.09 -14.73
N PHE A 246 -22.78 -4.00 -14.04
CA PHE A 246 -24.11 -3.40 -14.06
C PHE A 246 -24.33 -2.35 -15.15
N TRP A 247 -23.29 -1.96 -15.88
CA TRP A 247 -23.40 -0.95 -16.93
C TRP A 247 -24.38 -1.37 -18.04
N GLY A 248 -25.34 -0.49 -18.35
CA GLY A 248 -26.38 -0.73 -19.35
C GLY A 248 -27.44 -1.75 -18.95
N THR A 249 -27.48 -2.17 -17.68
CA THR A 249 -28.39 -3.22 -17.18
C THR A 249 -29.59 -2.65 -16.42
N PRO A 250 -30.63 -3.46 -16.12
CA PRO A 250 -31.72 -3.03 -15.24
C PRO A 250 -31.27 -2.50 -13.87
N TRP A 251 -30.11 -2.94 -13.37
CA TRP A 251 -29.56 -2.43 -12.11
C TRP A 251 -29.18 -0.94 -12.18
N GLU A 252 -28.55 -0.50 -13.26
CA GLU A 252 -28.22 0.93 -13.46
C GLU A 252 -29.49 1.79 -13.55
N GLN A 253 -30.53 1.26 -14.20
CA GLN A 253 -31.83 1.93 -14.29
C GLN A 253 -32.53 2.03 -12.94
N LEU A 254 -32.44 0.98 -12.11
CA LEU A 254 -32.91 0.97 -10.73
C LEU A 254 -32.17 1.99 -9.89
N GLU A 255 -30.84 2.07 -10.01
CA GLU A 255 -30.02 3.05 -9.32
C GLU A 255 -30.47 4.47 -9.70
N SER A 256 -30.58 4.77 -10.99
CA SER A 256 -31.09 6.05 -11.48
C SER A 256 -32.49 6.36 -10.94
N LEU A 257 -33.38 5.37 -10.88
CA LEU A 257 -34.74 5.53 -10.36
C LEU A 257 -34.72 5.92 -8.89
N VAL A 258 -33.99 5.18 -8.04
CA VAL A 258 -33.91 5.45 -6.59
C VAL A 258 -33.36 6.85 -6.31
N TRP A 259 -32.33 7.28 -7.07
CA TRP A 259 -31.74 8.61 -6.89
C TRP A 259 -32.61 9.77 -7.39
N GLN A 260 -33.32 9.57 -8.50
CA GLN A 260 -34.12 10.62 -9.15
C GLN A 260 -35.56 10.70 -8.65
N LYS A 261 -36.06 9.69 -7.93
CA LYS A 261 -37.44 9.70 -7.43
C LYS A 261 -37.58 10.79 -6.37
N ASP A 262 -38.53 11.68 -6.59
CA ASP A 262 -38.93 12.68 -5.61
C ASP A 262 -39.96 12.08 -4.65
N PHE A 263 -39.73 12.29 -3.37
CA PHE A 263 -40.64 11.92 -2.28
C PHE A 263 -40.99 13.18 -1.52
N ASP A 264 -42.24 13.28 -1.06
CA ASP A 264 -42.67 14.41 -0.23
C ASP A 264 -41.98 14.41 1.16
N ASP A 265 -41.47 13.25 1.57
CA ASP A 265 -40.74 13.03 2.83
C ASP A 265 -39.26 12.70 2.57
N GLU A 266 -38.38 13.60 3.00
CA GLU A 266 -36.93 13.45 2.90
C GLU A 266 -36.40 12.29 3.76
N GLU A 267 -37.08 11.93 4.87
CA GLU A 267 -36.69 10.82 5.72
C GLU A 267 -36.92 9.47 5.01
N VAL A 268 -38.01 9.38 4.23
CA VAL A 268 -38.31 8.21 3.39
C VAL A 268 -37.28 8.07 2.27
N LYS A 269 -36.93 9.18 1.60
CA LYS A 269 -35.90 9.19 0.55
C LYS A 269 -34.54 8.76 1.09
N SER A 270 -34.14 9.31 2.24
CA SER A 270 -32.90 8.94 2.94
C SER A 270 -32.87 7.45 3.31
N SER A 271 -33.96 6.93 3.87
CA SER A 271 -34.08 5.53 4.27
C SER A 271 -33.96 4.57 3.09
N LEU A 272 -34.68 4.84 1.99
CA LEU A 272 -34.60 4.04 0.76
C LEU A 272 -33.19 4.07 0.16
N THR A 273 -32.56 5.24 0.12
CA THR A 273 -31.20 5.42 -0.40
C THR A 273 -30.17 4.66 0.42
N ASN A 274 -30.27 4.70 1.75
CA ASN A 274 -29.38 3.97 2.65
C ASN A 274 -29.56 2.45 2.54
N TRP A 275 -30.82 2.00 2.44
CA TRP A 275 -31.13 0.58 2.20
C TRP A 275 -30.54 0.11 0.86
N PHE A 276 -30.76 0.85 -0.23
CA PHE A 276 -30.23 0.50 -1.55
C PHE A 276 -28.69 0.49 -1.57
N SER A 277 -28.06 1.47 -0.91
CA SER A 277 -26.60 1.53 -0.77
C SER A 277 -26.04 0.34 0.01
N THR A 278 -26.79 -0.15 1.01
CA THR A 278 -26.44 -1.36 1.77
C THR A 278 -26.49 -2.60 0.89
N ILE A 279 -27.54 -2.78 0.09
CA ILE A 279 -27.64 -3.90 -0.86
C ILE A 279 -26.49 -3.84 -1.89
N LYS A 280 -26.19 -2.67 -2.45
CA LYS A 280 -25.07 -2.49 -3.39
C LYS A 280 -23.73 -2.88 -2.76
N ARG A 281 -23.51 -2.53 -1.49
CA ARG A 281 -22.33 -2.93 -0.72
C ARG A 281 -22.28 -4.44 -0.47
N ASP A 282 -23.41 -5.08 -0.20
CA ASP A 282 -23.47 -6.53 0.01
C ASP A 282 -23.17 -7.31 -1.28
N LEU A 283 -23.68 -6.86 -2.43
CA LEU A 283 -23.34 -7.43 -3.73
C LEU A 283 -21.84 -7.26 -4.04
N LYS A 284 -21.26 -6.09 -3.72
CA LYS A 284 -19.81 -5.85 -3.84
C LYS A 284 -18.99 -6.78 -2.93
N LYS A 285 -19.44 -7.02 -1.69
CA LYS A 285 -18.82 -7.99 -0.77
C LYS A 285 -18.83 -9.39 -1.37
N VAL A 286 -19.98 -9.83 -1.90
CA VAL A 286 -20.13 -11.16 -2.51
C VAL A 286 -19.21 -11.34 -3.71
N LEU A 287 -19.13 -10.35 -4.61
CA LEU A 287 -18.21 -10.37 -5.74
C LEU A 287 -16.75 -10.52 -5.28
N ILE A 288 -16.31 -9.69 -4.33
CA ILE A 288 -14.92 -9.67 -3.85
C ILE A 288 -14.53 -10.99 -3.18
N LEU A 289 -15.39 -11.54 -2.33
CA LEU A 289 -15.11 -12.76 -1.56
C LEU A 289 -15.02 -14.00 -2.45
N ASN A 290 -15.87 -14.07 -3.49
CA ASN A 290 -15.98 -15.25 -4.35
C ASN A 290 -15.16 -15.13 -5.64
N PHE A 291 -14.43 -14.01 -5.81
CA PHE A 291 -13.55 -13.84 -6.96
C PHE A 291 -12.45 -14.90 -6.96
N ASN A 292 -12.38 -15.68 -8.03
CA ASN A 292 -11.42 -16.75 -8.19
C ASN A 292 -10.00 -16.19 -8.35
N ALA A 293 -9.18 -16.32 -7.30
CA ALA A 293 -7.80 -15.85 -7.27
C ALA A 293 -6.81 -16.82 -7.95
N ASP A 294 -7.20 -18.07 -8.24
CA ASP A 294 -6.29 -19.11 -8.76
C ASP A 294 -5.95 -18.93 -10.25
N ASN A 295 -6.77 -18.18 -11.00
CA ASN A 295 -6.61 -17.96 -12.44
C ASN A 295 -5.92 -16.63 -12.80
N VAL A 296 -5.39 -15.92 -11.82
CA VAL A 296 -5.16 -14.47 -11.90
C VAL A 296 -3.67 -14.18 -12.08
N GLU A 297 -3.31 -13.65 -13.25
CA GLU A 297 -1.95 -13.13 -13.49
C GLU A 297 -1.63 -11.97 -12.52
N GLY A 298 -0.34 -11.70 -12.25
CA GLY A 298 0.07 -10.75 -11.19
C GLY A 298 -0.43 -9.31 -11.33
N LEU A 299 -1.02 -8.91 -12.48
CA LEU A 299 -1.64 -7.59 -12.68
C LEU A 299 -3.07 -7.54 -12.12
N GLU A 300 -3.88 -8.57 -12.35
CA GLU A 300 -5.27 -8.64 -11.90
C GLU A 300 -5.35 -8.84 -10.37
N ALA A 301 -4.38 -9.51 -9.75
CA ALA A 301 -4.30 -9.63 -8.29
C ALA A 301 -4.13 -8.26 -7.60
N LYS A 302 -3.39 -7.34 -8.22
CA LYS A 302 -3.24 -5.96 -7.73
C LYS A 302 -4.52 -5.16 -7.89
N GLU A 303 -5.25 -5.38 -8.98
CA GLU A 303 -6.52 -4.68 -9.23
C GLU A 303 -7.61 -5.18 -8.28
N TRP A 304 -7.70 -6.48 -8.04
CA TRP A 304 -8.56 -7.05 -6.99
C TRP A 304 -8.22 -6.47 -5.61
N ALA A 305 -6.94 -6.43 -5.24
CA ALA A 305 -6.49 -5.88 -3.95
C ALA A 305 -6.87 -4.40 -3.77
N ASN A 306 -6.77 -3.59 -4.84
CA ASN A 306 -7.25 -2.21 -4.84
C ASN A 306 -8.78 -2.11 -4.65
N HIS A 307 -9.55 -3.04 -5.23
CA HIS A 307 -11.01 -3.05 -5.09
C HIS A 307 -11.47 -3.40 -3.67
N ILE A 308 -10.85 -4.40 -3.04
CA ILE A 308 -11.14 -4.73 -1.64
C ILE A 308 -10.68 -3.60 -0.69
N ASP A 309 -9.58 -2.90 -0.99
CA ASP A 309 -9.15 -1.72 -0.23
C ASP A 309 -10.17 -0.58 -0.30
N ARG A 310 -10.69 -0.29 -1.50
CA ARG A 310 -11.77 0.68 -1.71
C ARG A 310 -13.04 0.26 -1.00
N TYR A 311 -13.43 -1.01 -1.09
CA TYR A 311 -14.59 -1.55 -0.37
C TYR A 311 -14.47 -1.32 1.14
N PHE A 312 -13.32 -1.60 1.72
CA PHE A 312 -13.09 -1.37 3.15
C PHE A 312 -13.07 0.13 3.50
N SER A 313 -12.58 0.98 2.58
CA SER A 313 -12.64 2.44 2.74
C SER A 313 -14.07 2.98 2.70
N ASP A 314 -14.95 2.38 1.88
CA ASP A 314 -16.39 2.70 1.86
C ASP A 314 -17.04 2.34 3.22
N ILE A 315 -16.67 1.21 3.83
CA ILE A 315 -17.11 0.83 5.18
C ILE A 315 -16.64 1.86 6.20
N TYR A 316 -15.38 2.27 6.16
CA TYR A 316 -14.82 3.30 7.04
C TYR A 316 -15.67 4.59 6.99
N HIS A 317 -15.94 5.10 5.78
CA HIS A 317 -16.72 6.32 5.61
C HIS A 317 -18.17 6.18 6.10
N HIS A 318 -18.78 5.01 5.92
CA HIS A 318 -20.12 4.75 6.40
C HIS A 318 -20.20 4.71 7.92
N ILE A 319 -19.27 4.01 8.58
CA ILE A 319 -19.21 4.01 10.05
C ILE A 319 -18.98 5.45 10.55
N GLN A 320 -18.14 6.22 9.85
CA GLN A 320 -17.85 7.61 10.19
C GLN A 320 -19.10 8.51 10.09
N SER A 321 -20.00 8.27 9.13
CA SER A 321 -21.26 9.01 9.01
C SER A 321 -22.31 8.63 10.06
N ASP A 322 -22.28 7.39 10.56
CA ASP A 322 -23.21 6.91 11.61
C ASP A 322 -22.91 7.50 12.99
N ILE A 323 -21.73 8.10 13.17
CA ILE A 323 -21.27 8.58 14.46
C ILE A 323 -21.82 9.97 14.78
N ASP A 324 -22.47 10.08 15.95
CA ASP A 324 -22.74 11.37 16.56
C ASP A 324 -21.46 11.93 17.20
N TRP A 325 -20.83 12.87 16.50
CA TRP A 325 -19.63 13.57 16.95
C TRP A 325 -19.81 14.33 18.28
N LYS A 326 -21.05 14.59 18.72
CA LYS A 326 -21.33 15.28 19.99
C LYS A 326 -21.25 14.37 21.21
N THR A 327 -21.43 13.06 21.04
CA THR A 327 -21.39 12.03 22.10
C THR A 327 -20.20 11.08 21.94
N TYR A 328 -19.20 11.49 21.14
CA TYR A 328 -18.21 10.61 20.57
C TYR A 328 -17.15 10.12 21.56
N GLU A 329 -17.13 8.80 21.77
CA GLU A 329 -16.02 8.07 22.36
C GLU A 329 -15.18 7.48 21.23
N HIS A 330 -13.93 7.95 21.07
CA HIS A 330 -13.02 7.50 19.99
C HIS A 330 -12.88 5.97 19.95
N ASP A 331 -12.87 5.31 21.11
CA ASP A 331 -12.68 3.86 21.24
C ASP A 331 -13.78 3.05 20.54
N LYS A 332 -15.02 3.56 20.48
CA LYS A 332 -16.14 2.83 19.85
C LYS A 332 -15.99 2.70 18.33
N PHE A 333 -15.44 3.72 17.68
CA PHE A 333 -15.18 3.68 16.24
C PHE A 333 -14.11 2.64 15.91
N ASP A 334 -12.97 2.71 16.59
CA ASP A 334 -11.84 1.82 16.36
C ASP A 334 -12.23 0.36 16.62
N ILE A 335 -13.04 0.10 17.67
CA ILE A 335 -13.58 -1.24 17.95
C ILE A 335 -14.49 -1.73 16.82
N ARG A 336 -15.43 -0.90 16.33
CA ARG A 336 -16.36 -1.29 15.24
C ARG A 336 -15.59 -1.54 13.95
N LEU A 337 -14.67 -0.64 13.59
CA LEU A 337 -13.85 -0.78 12.38
C LEU A 337 -12.94 -2.02 12.44
N LYS A 338 -12.33 -2.30 13.60
CA LYS A 338 -11.55 -3.52 13.83
C LYS A 338 -12.39 -4.77 13.60
N LYS A 339 -13.61 -4.81 14.15
CA LYS A 339 -14.52 -5.95 13.99
C LYS A 339 -14.90 -6.18 12.53
N GLU A 340 -15.21 -5.13 11.77
CA GLU A 340 -15.51 -5.25 10.33
C GLU A 340 -14.31 -5.75 9.53
N LEU A 341 -13.10 -5.30 9.85
CA LEU A 341 -11.87 -5.79 9.21
C LEU A 341 -11.67 -7.27 9.51
N GLU A 342 -11.81 -7.68 10.76
CA GLU A 342 -11.65 -9.07 11.19
C GLU A 342 -12.72 -9.99 10.58
N ASP A 343 -13.99 -9.55 10.53
CA ASP A 343 -15.07 -10.29 9.85
C ASP A 343 -14.76 -10.49 8.36
N LEU A 344 -14.36 -9.43 7.68
CA LEU A 344 -14.01 -9.49 6.26
C LEU A 344 -12.80 -10.42 6.03
N CYS A 345 -11.73 -10.26 6.81
CA CYS A 345 -10.53 -11.09 6.67
C CYS A 345 -10.79 -12.56 6.98
N SER A 346 -11.72 -12.89 7.89
CA SER A 346 -12.09 -14.27 8.21
C SER A 346 -12.78 -15.01 7.08
N GLN A 347 -13.35 -14.27 6.11
CA GLN A 347 -14.02 -14.80 4.93
C GLN A 347 -13.09 -14.91 3.72
N LEU A 348 -11.88 -14.34 3.78
CA LEU A 348 -10.89 -14.43 2.70
C LEU A 348 -10.11 -15.74 2.78
N THR A 349 -9.75 -16.26 1.62
CA THR A 349 -8.70 -17.28 1.51
C THR A 349 -7.36 -16.71 1.94
N ARG A 350 -6.40 -17.59 2.26
CA ARG A 350 -5.06 -17.17 2.67
C ARG A 350 -4.36 -16.36 1.56
N GLU A 351 -4.50 -16.82 0.33
CA GLU A 351 -3.91 -16.24 -0.88
C GLU A 351 -4.47 -14.82 -1.12
N GLN A 352 -5.78 -14.64 -0.99
CA GLN A 352 -6.45 -13.34 -1.08
C GLN A 352 -5.96 -12.37 0.02
N LEU A 353 -5.86 -12.84 1.26
CA LEU A 353 -5.35 -12.01 2.36
C LEU A 353 -3.90 -11.58 2.13
N GLU A 354 -3.03 -12.51 1.75
CA GLU A 354 -1.62 -12.22 1.44
C GLU A 354 -1.50 -11.25 0.26
N ALA A 355 -2.32 -11.39 -0.78
CA ALA A 355 -2.35 -10.47 -1.93
C ALA A 355 -2.77 -9.04 -1.54
N TRP A 356 -3.78 -8.89 -0.68
CA TRP A 356 -4.22 -7.58 -0.22
C TRP A 356 -3.15 -6.89 0.64
N ILE A 357 -2.55 -7.63 1.58
CA ILE A 357 -1.46 -7.13 2.42
C ILE A 357 -0.25 -6.72 1.56
N GLN A 358 0.15 -7.58 0.62
CA GLN A 358 1.25 -7.34 -0.29
C GLN A 358 1.03 -6.07 -1.13
N TRP A 359 -0.19 -5.88 -1.64
CA TRP A 359 -0.55 -4.67 -2.36
C TRP A 359 -0.45 -3.42 -1.50
N SER A 360 -0.94 -3.44 -0.25
CA SER A 360 -0.82 -2.30 0.68
C SER A 360 0.65 -1.93 0.95
N ILE A 361 1.52 -2.93 1.15
CA ILE A 361 2.97 -2.70 1.33
C ILE A 361 3.58 -2.07 0.08
N GLN A 362 3.21 -2.54 -1.12
CA GLN A 362 3.72 -1.97 -2.36
C GLN A 362 3.27 -0.51 -2.54
N GLN A 363 2.02 -0.18 -2.23
CA GLN A 363 1.53 1.21 -2.27
C GLN A 363 2.30 2.11 -1.31
N ASP A 364 2.64 1.60 -0.13
CA ASP A 364 3.48 2.33 0.82
C ASP A 364 4.88 2.57 0.27
N PHE A 365 5.52 1.55 -0.29
CA PHE A 365 6.86 1.68 -0.86
C PHE A 365 6.83 2.69 -2.01
N ASP A 366 5.89 2.56 -2.94
CA ASP A 366 5.72 3.49 -4.05
C ASP A 366 5.49 4.92 -3.55
N ARG A 367 4.64 5.10 -2.54
CA ARG A 367 4.38 6.41 -1.93
C ARG A 367 5.63 6.99 -1.29
N ILE A 368 6.36 6.20 -0.51
CA ILE A 368 7.56 6.64 0.20
C ILE A 368 8.67 6.99 -0.77
N LEU A 369 8.94 6.14 -1.75
CA LEU A 369 10.00 6.32 -2.74
C LEU A 369 9.70 7.49 -3.69
N ASN A 370 8.44 7.71 -4.05
CA ASN A 370 8.05 8.88 -4.85
C ASN A 370 8.02 10.18 -4.04
N ASN A 371 7.82 10.11 -2.72
CA ASN A 371 7.73 11.27 -1.85
C ASN A 371 9.13 11.73 -1.40
N LYS A 372 9.51 12.95 -1.80
CA LYS A 372 10.78 13.58 -1.39
C LYS A 372 10.75 14.19 0.01
N GLN A 373 9.71 13.91 0.82
CA GLN A 373 9.67 14.35 2.21
C GLN A 373 10.79 13.69 3.03
N ARG A 374 11.28 14.44 4.03
CA ARG A 374 12.36 13.98 4.91
C ARG A 374 11.94 12.90 5.91
N LEU A 375 10.65 12.75 6.15
CA LEU A 375 10.06 11.78 7.05
C LEU A 375 8.84 11.20 6.33
N PRO A 376 9.01 10.08 5.63
CA PRO A 376 7.90 9.38 5.03
C PRO A 376 6.95 8.86 6.09
N GLU A 377 5.66 8.89 5.79
CA GLU A 377 4.62 8.22 6.58
C GLU A 377 4.05 7.10 5.71
N LEU A 378 3.89 5.92 6.33
CA LEU A 378 3.14 4.83 5.72
C LEU A 378 1.68 5.26 5.56
N SER A 379 0.97 4.69 4.58
CA SER A 379 -0.43 4.98 4.40
C SER A 379 -1.28 4.40 5.53
N ASN A 380 -2.43 5.04 5.75
CA ASN A 380 -3.47 4.50 6.63
C ASN A 380 -3.89 3.07 6.21
N SER A 381 -3.69 2.70 4.93
CA SER A 381 -3.99 1.36 4.45
C SER A 381 -3.09 0.29 5.10
N SER A 382 -1.85 0.60 5.47
CA SER A 382 -0.99 -0.37 6.15
C SER A 382 -1.17 -0.41 7.67
N GLU A 383 -1.69 0.65 8.29
CA GLU A 383 -2.04 0.64 9.72
C GLU A 383 -3.04 -0.48 10.05
N LYS A 384 -3.84 -0.94 9.08
CA LYS A 384 -4.77 -2.07 9.23
C LYS A 384 -4.07 -3.37 9.63
N TRP A 385 -2.88 -3.60 9.07
CA TRP A 385 -2.17 -4.88 9.14
C TRP A 385 -1.21 -4.98 10.32
N VAL A 386 -0.74 -3.85 10.82
CA VAL A 386 0.22 -3.81 11.93
C VAL A 386 -0.52 -3.86 13.26
N CYS A 387 -1.09 -5.04 13.50
CA CYS A 387 -1.85 -5.42 14.69
C CYS A 387 -1.58 -6.89 15.06
N GLU A 388 -1.94 -7.29 16.28
CA GLU A 388 -1.63 -8.64 16.80
C GLU A 388 -2.08 -9.78 15.86
N SER A 389 -3.25 -9.63 15.23
CA SER A 389 -3.86 -10.66 14.37
C SER A 389 -3.12 -10.91 13.05
N PHE A 390 -2.55 -9.86 12.44
CA PHE A 390 -2.01 -9.92 11.07
C PHE A 390 -0.51 -9.61 10.97
N PHE A 391 0.12 -9.18 12.07
CA PHE A 391 1.51 -8.74 12.07
C PHE A 391 2.48 -9.80 11.55
N GLY A 392 2.25 -11.09 11.83
CA GLY A 392 3.12 -12.18 11.36
C GLY A 392 3.20 -12.25 9.83
N VAL A 393 2.05 -12.21 9.15
CA VAL A 393 1.94 -12.26 7.69
C VAL A 393 2.49 -10.97 7.08
N TRP A 394 2.05 -9.82 7.59
CA TRP A 394 2.53 -8.52 7.12
C TRP A 394 4.04 -8.37 7.27
N LYS A 395 4.62 -8.78 8.41
CA LYS A 395 6.05 -8.73 8.65
C LYS A 395 6.84 -9.58 7.65
N ALA A 396 6.36 -10.77 7.31
CA ALA A 396 7.02 -11.65 6.35
C ALA A 396 7.03 -11.04 4.95
N LEU A 397 5.89 -10.54 4.48
CA LEU A 397 5.75 -9.89 3.17
C LEU A 397 6.53 -8.58 3.09
N PHE A 398 6.51 -7.78 4.16
CA PHE A 398 7.26 -6.53 4.26
C PHE A 398 8.76 -6.79 4.12
N LEU A 399 9.30 -7.79 4.82
CA LEU A 399 10.71 -8.16 4.72
C LEU A 399 11.07 -8.67 3.33
N ALA A 400 10.22 -9.50 2.72
CA ALA A 400 10.42 -9.97 1.35
C ALA A 400 10.54 -8.79 0.37
N ASN A 401 9.64 -7.81 0.44
CA ASN A 401 9.69 -6.62 -0.40
C ASN A 401 10.87 -5.71 -0.07
N LEU A 402 11.23 -5.56 1.21
CA LEU A 402 12.36 -4.73 1.60
C LEU A 402 13.68 -5.29 1.02
N THR A 403 13.83 -6.61 0.97
CA THR A 403 15.04 -7.25 0.43
C THR A 403 15.23 -7.10 -1.08
N THR A 404 14.18 -6.75 -1.84
CA THR A 404 14.31 -6.51 -3.28
C THR A 404 14.77 -5.09 -3.62
N LEU A 405 14.72 -4.17 -2.65
CA LEU A 405 15.12 -2.77 -2.80
C LEU A 405 16.63 -2.58 -2.69
N GLU A 406 17.16 -1.52 -3.32
CA GLU A 406 18.56 -1.11 -3.11
C GLU A 406 18.78 -0.51 -1.71
N ALA A 407 20.02 -0.50 -1.22
CA ALA A 407 20.35 -0.03 0.13
C ALA A 407 19.87 1.42 0.43
N SER A 408 19.85 2.30 -0.57
CA SER A 408 19.32 3.67 -0.41
C SER A 408 17.82 3.71 -0.26
N GLU A 409 17.10 2.84 -0.96
CA GLU A 409 15.65 2.73 -0.92
C GLU A 409 15.20 2.07 0.40
N GLN A 410 15.91 1.01 0.82
CA GLN A 410 15.72 0.40 2.13
C GLN A 410 15.88 1.41 3.26
N LEU A 411 16.92 2.25 3.18
CA LEU A 411 17.15 3.33 4.14
C LEU A 411 15.98 4.32 4.19
N HIS A 412 15.46 4.71 3.02
CA HIS A 412 14.35 5.65 2.92
C HIS A 412 13.05 5.06 3.48
N VAL A 413 12.73 3.80 3.16
CA VAL A 413 11.55 3.09 3.70
C VAL A 413 11.64 2.94 5.21
N LEU A 414 12.77 2.45 5.74
CA LEU A 414 12.94 2.25 7.18
C LEU A 414 13.09 3.56 7.97
N SER A 415 13.30 4.70 7.29
CA SER A 415 13.28 6.03 7.92
C SER A 415 11.87 6.51 8.28
N ALA A 416 10.83 5.83 7.77
CA ALA A 416 9.45 6.14 8.08
C ALA A 416 9.12 5.90 9.56
N THR A 417 8.03 6.52 10.00
CA THR A 417 7.48 6.25 11.34
C THR A 417 7.06 4.79 11.44
N SER A 418 7.35 4.17 12.59
CA SER A 418 6.92 2.79 12.84
C SER A 418 5.41 2.70 12.64
N PRO A 419 4.92 1.79 11.79
CA PRO A 419 3.49 1.55 11.69
C PRO A 419 3.04 0.84 12.96
N ALA A 420 1.89 1.23 13.50
CA ALA A 420 1.16 0.47 14.50
C ALA A 420 -0.30 0.91 14.45
N ARG A 421 -1.23 -0.04 14.43
CA ARG A 421 -2.65 0.26 14.53
C ARG A 421 -2.95 0.93 15.87
N ARG A 422 -3.82 1.93 15.86
CA ARG A 422 -4.36 2.51 17.10
C ARG A 422 -5.20 1.48 17.86
N GLY A 423 -5.20 1.55 19.18
CA GLY A 423 -5.99 0.66 20.04
C GLY A 423 -5.38 -0.73 20.31
N GLU A 424 -4.17 -1.02 19.81
CA GLU A 424 -3.45 -2.25 20.16
C GLU A 424 -2.83 -2.20 21.56
N SER A 425 -2.47 -3.38 22.10
CA SER A 425 -1.85 -3.48 23.42
C SER A 425 -0.52 -2.72 23.49
N SER A 426 -0.21 -2.20 24.67
CA SER A 426 1.07 -1.51 24.89
C SER A 426 2.27 -2.45 24.68
N GLU A 427 2.11 -3.75 25.01
CA GLU A 427 3.13 -4.76 24.75
C GLU A 427 3.39 -4.94 23.25
N PHE A 428 2.33 -5.05 22.44
CA PHE A 428 2.46 -5.19 20.98
C PHE A 428 3.11 -3.96 20.35
N ILE A 429 2.66 -2.76 20.70
CA ILE A 429 3.21 -1.50 20.15
C ILE A 429 4.70 -1.39 20.49
N SER A 430 5.08 -1.75 21.72
CA SER A 430 6.50 -1.76 22.13
C SER A 430 7.31 -2.78 21.31
N ALA A 431 6.83 -4.02 21.18
CA ALA A 431 7.51 -5.07 20.43
C ALA A 431 7.65 -4.75 18.93
N CYS A 432 6.61 -4.16 18.32
CA CYS A 432 6.65 -3.72 16.93
C CYS A 432 7.67 -2.60 16.72
N SER A 433 7.66 -1.59 17.60
CA SER A 433 8.62 -0.48 17.58
C SER A 433 10.06 -0.96 17.77
N GLU A 434 10.30 -1.90 18.69
CA GLU A 434 11.62 -2.52 18.89
C GLU A 434 12.07 -3.29 17.65
N TRP A 435 11.19 -4.08 17.03
CA TRP A 435 11.50 -4.79 15.80
C TRP A 435 11.84 -3.83 14.64
N TRP A 436 11.03 -2.78 14.42
CA TRP A 436 11.28 -1.77 13.38
C TRP A 436 12.61 -1.04 13.61
N ARG A 437 12.86 -0.62 14.86
CA ARG A 437 14.14 -0.01 15.26
C ARG A 437 15.31 -0.95 15.08
N GLY A 438 15.12 -2.25 15.33
CA GLY A 438 16.12 -3.30 15.11
C GLY A 438 16.52 -3.43 13.64
N LEU A 439 15.56 -3.43 12.72
CA LEU A 439 15.83 -3.44 11.28
C LEU A 439 16.62 -2.20 10.86
N PHE A 440 16.17 -1.02 11.31
CA PHE A 440 16.83 0.22 10.98
C PHE A 440 18.24 0.31 11.58
N SER A 441 18.45 -0.18 12.81
CA SER A 441 19.75 -0.10 13.49
C SER A 441 20.81 -1.02 12.89
N GLN A 442 20.41 -2.18 12.37
CA GLN A 442 21.30 -3.16 11.74
C GLN A 442 21.64 -2.81 10.28
N LEU A 443 20.91 -1.88 9.66
CA LEU A 443 21.09 -1.53 8.26
C LEU A 443 22.55 -1.18 7.87
N PRO A 444 23.35 -0.44 8.67
CA PRO A 444 24.74 -0.14 8.33
C PRO A 444 25.71 -1.31 8.47
N GLU A 445 25.27 -2.42 9.06
CA GLU A 445 26.07 -3.63 9.30
C GLU A 445 25.91 -4.65 8.16
N THR A 446 24.98 -4.43 7.22
CA THR A 446 24.83 -5.29 6.05
C THR A 446 25.96 -5.08 5.05
N ASP A 447 26.41 -6.17 4.40
CA ASP A 447 27.57 -6.14 3.50
C ASP A 447 27.37 -5.22 2.29
N ASP A 448 26.12 -5.10 1.82
CA ASP A 448 25.74 -4.28 0.66
C ASP A 448 25.49 -2.81 1.02
N PHE A 449 25.59 -2.41 2.29
CA PHE A 449 25.32 -1.02 2.70
C PHE A 449 26.43 -0.06 2.26
N LEU A 450 26.08 0.85 1.36
CA LEU A 450 27.01 1.84 0.85
C LEU A 450 27.49 2.79 1.96
N LYS A 451 28.81 2.87 2.14
CA LYS A 451 29.43 3.76 3.14
C LYS A 451 29.07 5.24 2.97
N THR A 452 28.69 5.65 1.76
CA THR A 452 28.24 7.02 1.44
C THR A 452 26.87 7.35 2.03
N LEU A 453 26.05 6.34 2.40
CA LEU A 453 24.73 6.51 3.00
C LEU A 453 24.77 6.63 4.53
N ILE A 454 25.91 6.30 5.17
CA ILE A 454 26.08 6.37 6.62
C ILE A 454 25.73 7.76 7.20
N PRO A 455 26.09 8.90 6.57
CA PRO A 455 25.66 10.22 7.05
C PRO A 455 24.15 10.41 7.08
N GLU A 456 23.44 9.94 6.05
CA GLU A 456 21.99 10.02 5.97
C GLU A 456 21.32 9.15 7.02
N TRP A 457 21.76 7.89 7.12
CA TRP A 457 21.32 6.98 8.17
C TRP A 457 21.55 7.55 9.57
N THR A 458 22.73 8.13 9.83
CA THR A 458 23.07 8.67 11.16
C THR A 458 22.16 9.83 11.55
N ILE A 459 21.80 10.70 10.60
CA ILE A 459 20.89 11.83 10.85
C ILE A 459 19.48 11.35 11.19
N THR A 460 19.01 10.29 10.54
CA THR A 460 17.73 9.67 10.87
C THR A 460 17.82 8.94 12.22
N ALA A 461 18.92 8.23 12.47
CA ALA A 461 19.18 7.52 13.71
C ALA A 461 19.19 8.44 14.93
N THR A 462 19.73 9.66 14.85
CA THR A 462 19.71 10.59 16.00
C THR A 462 18.30 10.99 16.42
N ARG A 463 17.32 10.84 15.54
CA ARG A 463 15.91 11.10 15.83
C ARG A 463 15.18 9.85 16.35
N CYS A 464 15.42 8.70 15.71
CA CYS A 464 14.67 7.47 15.93
C CYS A 464 15.30 6.52 16.99
N LEU A 465 16.61 6.60 17.23
CA LEU A 465 17.38 5.73 18.11
C LEU A 465 18.03 6.50 19.28
N ARG A 466 17.25 7.36 19.96
CA ARG A 466 17.78 8.26 21.01
C ARG A 466 18.48 7.56 22.17
N GLU A 467 18.15 6.30 22.43
CA GLU A 467 18.72 5.49 23.50
C GLU A 467 20.06 4.84 23.12
N HIS A 468 20.40 4.80 21.82
CA HIS A 468 21.62 4.15 21.33
C HIS A 468 22.81 5.11 21.39
N ASN A 469 24.01 4.55 21.64
CA ASN A 469 25.24 5.33 21.55
C ASN A 469 25.64 5.57 20.09
N LEU A 470 25.13 6.65 19.50
CA LEU A 470 25.36 7.00 18.10
C LEU A 470 26.68 7.76 17.87
N LEU A 471 27.46 8.07 18.91
CA LEU A 471 28.69 8.85 18.79
C LEU A 471 29.68 8.30 17.75
N PRO A 472 29.96 6.98 17.68
CA PRO A 472 30.87 6.44 16.67
C PRO A 472 30.38 6.69 15.24
N TYR A 473 29.07 6.62 15.03
CA TYR A 473 28.45 6.87 13.73
C TYR A 473 28.43 8.35 13.37
N ILE A 474 28.20 9.25 14.34
CA ILE A 474 28.32 10.71 14.14
C ILE A 474 29.75 11.07 13.72
N ASP A 475 30.76 10.57 14.45
CA ASP A 475 32.17 10.80 14.14
C ASP A 475 32.54 10.25 12.74
N LYS A 476 32.09 9.03 12.41
CA LYS A 476 32.31 8.40 11.09
C LYS A 476 31.64 9.21 9.97
N SER A 477 30.41 9.65 10.17
CA SER A 477 29.62 10.44 9.22
C SER A 477 30.25 11.79 8.92
N ILE A 478 30.70 12.53 9.94
CA ILE A 478 31.44 13.79 9.75
C ILE A 478 32.75 13.52 8.99
N GLY A 479 33.43 12.41 9.29
CA GLY A 479 34.64 11.99 8.58
C GLY A 479 34.41 11.72 7.09
N ILE A 480 33.31 11.06 6.74
CA ILE A 480 32.88 10.80 5.36
C ILE A 480 32.54 12.12 4.67
N LEU A 481 31.66 12.94 5.25
CA LEU A 481 31.24 14.21 4.68
C LEU A 481 32.41 15.16 4.48
N ARG A 482 33.38 15.19 5.40
CA ARG A 482 34.61 15.99 5.25
C ARG A 482 35.39 15.62 3.99
N LYS A 483 35.43 14.33 3.63
CA LYS A 483 36.06 13.88 2.37
C LYS A 483 35.25 14.32 1.16
N GLU A 484 33.92 14.27 1.22
CA GLU A 484 33.08 14.66 0.10
C GLU A 484 33.09 16.17 -0.16
N VAL A 485 33.05 17.02 0.88
CA VAL A 485 33.18 18.49 0.72
C VAL A 485 34.58 18.95 0.27
N THR A 486 35.58 18.06 0.32
CA THR A 486 36.91 18.35 -0.26
C THR A 486 36.98 18.10 -1.76
N ARG A 487 35.99 17.42 -2.35
CA ARG A 487 35.92 17.13 -3.78
C ARG A 487 35.07 18.20 -4.48
N ALA A 488 35.34 18.42 -5.76
CA ALA A 488 34.45 19.23 -6.58
C ALA A 488 33.15 18.44 -6.80
N CYS A 489 32.02 18.97 -6.33
CA CYS A 489 30.70 18.40 -6.52
C CYS A 489 29.71 19.45 -7.04
N GLN A 490 28.52 19.01 -7.44
CA GLN A 490 27.48 19.92 -7.92
C GLN A 490 26.98 20.82 -6.79
N PRO A 491 26.54 22.07 -7.06
CA PRO A 491 26.08 23.00 -6.02
C PRO A 491 24.99 22.44 -5.10
N GLU A 492 24.06 21.65 -5.65
CA GLU A 492 22.98 21.02 -4.87
C GLU A 492 23.49 19.91 -3.93
N GLU A 493 24.48 19.13 -4.38
CA GLU A 493 25.13 18.11 -3.55
C GLU A 493 25.93 18.76 -2.42
N GLN A 494 26.65 19.85 -2.71
CA GLN A 494 27.38 20.62 -1.71
C GLN A 494 26.42 21.15 -0.63
N LYS A 495 25.27 21.71 -1.05
CA LYS A 495 24.23 22.18 -0.15
C LYS A 495 23.63 21.05 0.69
N ARG A 496 23.46 19.84 0.12
CA ARG A 496 23.02 18.65 0.86
C ARG A 496 24.06 18.26 1.93
N HIS A 497 25.33 18.17 1.57
CA HIS A 497 26.41 17.84 2.52
C HIS A 497 26.54 18.87 3.64
N ASP A 498 26.44 20.17 3.33
CA ASP A 498 26.49 21.23 4.33
C ASP A 498 25.32 21.15 5.32
N ASN A 499 24.12 20.83 4.83
CA ASN A 499 22.95 20.58 5.67
C ASN A 499 23.12 19.37 6.59
N GLN A 500 23.75 18.30 6.08
CA GLN A 500 24.04 17.09 6.86
C GLN A 500 25.09 17.37 7.93
N LEU A 501 26.18 18.07 7.58
CA LEU A 501 27.21 18.52 8.51
C LEU A 501 26.62 19.38 9.63
N LYS A 502 25.76 20.35 9.29
CA LYS A 502 25.09 21.20 10.27
C LYS A 502 24.30 20.37 11.29
N GLN A 503 23.50 19.41 10.84
CA GLN A 503 22.69 18.56 11.74
C GLN A 503 23.58 17.70 12.65
N LEU A 504 24.58 17.02 12.09
CA LEU A 504 25.48 16.16 12.86
C LEU A 504 26.31 16.95 13.87
N LEU A 505 26.80 18.14 13.50
CA LEU A 505 27.53 19.01 14.41
C LEU A 505 26.64 19.55 15.53
N VAL A 506 25.37 19.88 15.26
CA VAL A 506 24.41 20.30 16.29
C VAL A 506 24.15 19.17 17.30
N GLU A 507 24.00 17.93 16.85
CA GLU A 507 23.86 16.81 17.78
C GLU A 507 25.15 16.57 18.57
N LEU A 508 26.31 16.72 17.92
CA LEU A 508 27.60 16.59 18.60
C LEU A 508 27.87 17.74 19.59
N ASP A 509 27.31 18.94 19.36
CA ASP A 509 27.36 20.05 20.32
C ASP A 509 26.73 19.65 21.65
N ARG A 510 25.63 18.89 21.62
CA ARG A 510 24.94 18.42 22.83
C ARG A 510 25.68 17.27 23.51
N LEU A 511 26.20 16.32 22.72
CA LEU A 511 26.79 15.08 23.25
C LEU A 511 28.25 15.28 23.69
N HIS A 512 29.07 15.94 22.86
CA HIS A 512 30.50 16.13 23.08
C HIS A 512 31.00 17.48 22.50
N PRO A 513 30.78 18.60 23.21
CA PRO A 513 31.14 19.95 22.76
C PRO A 513 32.60 20.07 22.25
N ASN A 514 33.57 19.50 22.97
CA ASN A 514 34.99 19.57 22.60
C ASN A 514 35.28 18.83 21.28
N LYS A 515 34.64 17.68 21.04
CA LYS A 515 34.76 16.95 19.77
C LYS A 515 34.13 17.75 18.62
N SER A 516 32.95 18.33 18.87
CA SER A 516 32.26 19.16 17.88
C SER A 516 33.11 20.36 17.46
N PHE A 517 33.73 21.02 18.44
CA PHE A 517 34.68 22.10 18.20
C PHE A 517 35.87 21.67 17.33
N ARG A 518 36.50 20.55 17.68
CA ARG A 518 37.64 19.99 16.91
C ARG A 518 37.24 19.62 15.48
N HIS A 519 36.07 19.05 15.26
CA HIS A 519 35.58 18.74 13.90
C HIS A 519 35.38 20.00 13.07
N ARG A 520 34.81 21.08 13.64
CA ARG A 520 34.68 22.37 12.93
C ARG A 520 36.04 22.95 12.53
N LEU A 521 37.06 22.86 13.38
CA LEU A 521 38.41 23.31 13.04
C LEU A 521 39.07 22.44 11.96
N LEU A 522 38.83 21.13 11.97
CA LEU A 522 39.27 20.23 10.88
C LEU A 522 38.54 20.52 9.56
N LEU A 523 37.25 20.80 9.62
CA LEU A 523 36.45 21.21 8.47
C LEU A 523 36.97 22.54 7.91
N MET A 524 37.17 23.57 8.74
CA MET A 524 37.78 24.86 8.33
C MET A 524 39.08 24.65 7.55
N ARG A 525 39.94 23.73 8.00
CA ARG A 525 41.19 23.39 7.32
C ARG A 525 41.00 22.72 5.96
N SER A 526 39.99 21.88 5.80
CA SER A 526 39.82 21.00 4.63
C SER A 526 38.78 21.51 3.63
N TYR A 527 37.94 22.46 4.02
CA TYR A 527 36.86 22.99 3.21
C TYR A 527 37.38 23.79 2.00
N THR A 528 36.76 23.57 0.85
CA THR A 528 37.21 24.04 -0.47
C THR A 528 36.65 25.40 -0.87
N LEU A 529 35.60 25.86 -0.19
CA LEU A 529 35.03 27.19 -0.39
C LEU A 529 35.52 28.15 0.70
N PRO A 530 35.68 29.44 0.38
CA PRO A 530 36.14 30.43 1.35
C PRO A 530 35.05 30.67 2.41
N LEU A 531 35.44 30.65 3.69
CA LEU A 531 34.53 30.97 4.80
C LEU A 531 34.37 32.48 5.03
N SER A 532 35.26 33.28 4.43
CA SER A 532 35.29 34.74 4.55
C SER A 532 35.59 35.40 3.21
N ASP A 533 35.20 36.67 3.07
CA ASP A 533 35.49 37.46 1.88
C ASP A 533 36.98 37.87 1.77
N GLU A 534 37.33 38.66 0.76
CA GLU A 534 38.71 39.15 0.56
C GLU A 534 39.24 40.00 1.70
N SER A 535 38.36 40.60 2.50
CA SER A 535 38.69 41.38 3.69
C SER A 535 38.71 40.53 4.95
N ILE A 536 38.62 39.19 4.84
CA ILE A 536 38.52 38.27 5.98
C ILE A 536 37.32 38.65 6.87
N SER A 537 36.30 39.26 6.28
CA SER A 537 35.03 39.53 6.95
C SER A 537 34.14 38.32 6.78
N LEU A 538 33.57 37.87 7.89
CA LEU A 538 32.44 36.97 7.90
C LEU A 538 31.27 37.84 7.43
N GLY A 539 30.79 37.66 6.19
CA GLY A 539 29.83 38.58 5.55
C GLY A 539 28.62 38.92 6.44
N ASN A 540 27.96 40.05 6.17
CA ASN A 540 26.76 40.50 6.91
C ASN A 540 25.77 39.34 7.14
N SER A 541 25.16 39.27 8.34
CA SER A 541 24.15 38.25 8.68
C SER A 541 23.00 38.15 7.67
N LEU A 542 22.68 39.26 6.99
CA LEU A 542 21.67 39.36 5.94
C LEU A 542 22.07 38.73 4.58
N ASN A 543 23.37 38.53 4.31
CA ASN A 543 23.91 37.91 3.08
C ASN A 543 24.43 36.47 3.32
N GLN A 544 24.06 35.84 4.44
CA GLN A 544 24.43 34.46 4.80
C GLN A 544 23.89 33.39 3.84
N SER A 545 23.07 33.75 2.84
CA SER A 545 22.51 32.80 1.87
C SER A 545 23.58 32.03 1.07
N ASN A 546 24.79 32.58 0.94
CA ASN A 546 25.91 31.96 0.21
C ASN A 546 27.05 31.43 1.10
N LEU A 547 26.96 31.60 2.43
CA LEU A 547 28.00 31.16 3.37
C LEU A 547 27.60 29.84 4.04
N THR A 548 28.46 28.85 3.89
CA THR A 548 28.48 27.50 4.50
C THR A 548 27.68 27.38 5.81
N GLN A 549 26.53 26.71 5.76
CA GLN A 549 25.52 26.74 6.84
C GLN A 549 25.95 26.11 8.17
N TRP A 550 27.04 25.35 8.21
CA TRP A 550 27.57 24.72 9.42
C TRP A 550 28.61 25.58 10.15
N TYR A 551 29.18 26.59 9.50
CA TYR A 551 30.24 27.43 10.09
C TYR A 551 29.67 28.46 11.06
N ILE A 552 30.28 28.57 12.23
CA ILE A 552 29.95 29.53 13.28
C ILE A 552 31.27 30.15 13.75
N PRO A 553 31.35 31.47 13.95
CA PRO A 553 32.55 32.12 14.45
C PRO A 553 33.03 31.49 15.77
N VAL A 554 34.34 31.37 15.95
CA VAL A 554 34.92 30.68 17.12
C VAL A 554 34.57 31.41 18.42
N SER A 555 34.49 32.74 18.38
CA SER A 555 34.02 33.56 19.51
C SER A 555 32.61 33.18 19.95
N ASP A 556 31.72 32.90 18.99
CA ASP A 556 30.31 32.60 19.24
C ASP A 556 30.13 31.14 19.67
N LEU A 557 31.01 30.25 19.19
CA LEU A 557 31.08 28.86 19.65
C LEU A 557 31.49 28.78 21.12
N ALA A 558 32.29 29.72 21.63
CA ALA A 558 32.78 29.69 23.00
C ALA A 558 31.61 29.67 24.01
N THR A 559 30.62 30.54 23.84
CA THR A 559 29.40 30.53 24.67
C THR A 559 28.52 29.36 24.30
N ARG A 560 28.19 29.19 23.02
CA ARG A 560 27.25 28.15 22.56
C ARG A 560 27.62 26.72 23.01
N LEU A 561 28.89 26.38 23.06
CA LEU A 561 29.36 25.02 23.36
C LEU A 561 29.73 24.80 24.83
N PHE A 562 30.24 25.83 25.50
CA PHE A 562 30.87 25.69 26.82
C PHE A 562 30.17 26.49 27.92
N GLU A 563 29.16 27.29 27.58
CA GLU A 563 28.28 27.90 28.58
C GLU A 563 27.43 26.81 29.22
N LYS A 564 27.67 26.57 30.50
CA LYS A 564 26.76 25.77 31.32
C LYS A 564 25.52 26.62 31.53
N HIS A 565 24.34 26.09 31.24
CA HIS A 565 23.07 26.64 31.75
C HIS A 565 23.09 26.52 33.27
N LEU A 566 23.76 27.46 33.92
CA LEU A 566 23.72 27.62 35.36
C LEU A 566 22.40 28.32 35.64
N ASP A 567 21.54 27.70 36.45
CA ASP A 567 20.61 28.43 37.29
C ASP A 567 21.47 29.25 38.26
N ILE A 568 22.03 30.36 37.77
CA ILE A 568 22.80 31.30 38.58
C ILE A 568 21.80 31.89 39.56
N LYS A 569 21.65 31.27 40.72
CA LYS A 569 20.89 31.85 41.82
C LYS A 569 21.57 33.18 42.13
N LEU A 570 20.82 34.27 42.08
CA LEU A 570 21.29 35.62 42.38
C LEU A 570 21.96 35.75 43.77
N THR A 571 21.86 34.72 44.60
CA THR A 571 22.52 34.55 45.90
C THR A 571 24.00 34.16 45.85
N GLU A 572 24.57 33.81 44.69
CA GLU A 572 26.00 33.47 44.59
C GLU A 572 26.95 34.70 44.68
N PRO A 573 28.15 34.55 45.28
CA PRO A 573 29.17 35.60 45.32
C PRO A 573 29.55 36.12 43.92
N ALA A 574 29.86 37.42 43.82
CA ALA A 574 30.21 38.06 42.54
C ALA A 574 31.43 37.43 41.85
N GLU A 575 32.40 36.94 42.62
CA GLU A 575 33.59 36.25 42.09
C GLU A 575 33.26 34.90 41.46
N SER A 576 32.35 34.12 42.06
CA SER A 576 31.87 32.85 41.50
C SER A 576 31.12 33.07 40.19
N ARG A 577 30.29 34.12 40.14
CA ARG A 577 29.58 34.53 38.91
C ARG A 577 30.54 34.96 37.80
N LEU A 578 31.56 35.76 38.13
CA LEU A 578 32.56 36.18 37.14
C LEU A 578 33.36 34.99 36.61
N LYS A 579 33.75 34.05 37.48
CA LYS A 579 34.44 32.82 37.09
C LYS A 579 33.57 31.94 36.18
N ALA A 580 32.29 31.81 36.49
CA ALA A 580 31.33 31.09 35.66
C ALA A 580 31.16 31.72 34.26
N LEU A 581 31.11 33.05 34.17
CA LEU A 581 31.04 33.77 32.88
C LEU A 581 32.35 33.69 32.08
N MET A 582 33.48 33.53 32.74
CA MET A 582 34.80 33.38 32.12
C MET A 582 35.05 31.97 31.57
N GLU A 583 34.54 30.94 32.25
CA GLU A 583 34.80 29.53 31.98
C GLU A 583 34.63 29.11 30.51
N PRO A 584 33.59 29.54 29.78
CA PRO A 584 33.39 29.13 28.39
C PRO A 584 34.53 29.62 27.48
N TYR A 585 34.97 30.86 27.68
CA TYR A 585 36.07 31.46 26.92
C TYR A 585 37.42 30.87 27.29
N VAL A 586 37.64 30.54 28.56
CA VAL A 586 38.85 29.83 29.01
C VAL A 586 38.91 28.44 28.38
N THR A 587 37.81 27.70 28.42
CA THR A 587 37.70 26.36 27.82
C THR A 587 37.94 26.41 26.32
N CYS A 588 37.28 27.33 25.60
CA CYS A 588 37.49 27.53 24.17
C CYS A 588 38.94 27.90 23.83
N THR A 589 39.57 28.78 24.62
CA THR A 589 40.97 29.17 24.44
C THR A 589 41.90 27.97 24.58
N ASN A 590 41.69 27.14 25.60
CA ASN A 590 42.49 25.95 25.86
C ASN A 590 42.29 24.90 24.75
N GLU A 591 41.05 24.60 24.36
CA GLU A 591 40.76 23.66 23.28
C GLU A 591 41.32 24.12 21.93
N LEU A 592 41.25 25.42 21.61
CA LEU A 592 41.83 25.95 20.38
C LEU A 592 43.37 25.87 20.40
N ALA A 593 43.99 26.16 21.54
CA ALA A 593 45.44 26.03 21.72
C ALA A 593 45.87 24.56 21.63
N GLU A 594 45.14 23.64 22.26
CA GLU A 594 45.38 22.20 22.18
C GLU A 594 45.25 21.70 20.75
N PHE A 595 44.22 22.14 20.03
CA PHE A 595 44.04 21.83 18.63
C PHE A 595 45.25 22.30 17.80
N CYS A 596 45.60 23.58 17.87
CA CYS A 596 46.75 24.14 17.15
C CYS A 596 48.04 23.37 17.47
N LEU A 597 48.28 23.08 18.75
CA LEU A 597 49.43 22.33 19.21
C LEU A 597 49.44 20.90 18.65
N SER A 598 48.29 20.22 18.62
CA SER A 598 48.17 18.86 18.09
C SER A 598 48.54 18.77 16.62
N ARG A 599 48.24 19.80 15.82
CA ARG A 599 48.56 19.88 14.39
C ARG A 599 50.05 20.11 14.12
N LEU A 600 50.75 20.72 15.07
CA LEU A 600 52.19 21.00 14.99
C LEU A 600 53.08 19.85 15.49
N ARG A 601 52.50 18.78 16.04
CA ARG A 601 53.24 17.61 16.52
C ARG A 601 53.64 16.68 15.37
N LEU A 602 54.63 15.84 15.64
CA LEU A 602 54.95 14.69 14.79
C LEU A 602 53.80 13.67 14.85
N ARG A 603 53.64 12.91 13.77
CA ARG A 603 52.67 11.80 13.69
C ARG A 603 53.02 10.73 14.72
N LYS A 604 52.01 9.96 15.14
CA LYS A 604 52.20 8.89 16.12
C LYS A 604 53.22 7.86 15.58
N GLY A 605 54.27 7.60 16.35
CA GLY A 605 55.36 6.68 15.98
C GLY A 605 56.57 7.35 15.33
N GLU A 606 56.42 8.59 14.84
CA GLU A 606 57.52 9.35 14.24
C GLU A 606 58.43 9.98 15.28
N LYS A 607 59.73 10.02 14.96
CA LYS A 607 60.76 10.66 15.79
C LYS A 607 61.68 11.51 14.91
N ALA A 608 62.09 12.65 15.45
CA ALA A 608 63.13 13.46 14.83
C ALA A 608 64.47 12.71 14.87
N ARG A 609 65.20 12.73 13.75
CA ARG A 609 66.58 12.24 13.64
C ARG A 609 67.49 13.45 13.65
N ASP A 610 68.54 13.42 14.48
CA ASP A 610 69.49 14.53 14.62
C ASP A 610 68.84 15.91 14.88
N LYS A 611 67.74 15.91 15.65
CA LYS A 611 66.92 17.10 15.95
C LYS A 611 66.29 17.76 14.71
N GLN A 612 66.13 17.02 13.61
CA GLN A 612 65.40 17.45 12.43
C GLN A 612 64.29 16.43 12.08
N TYR A 613 63.26 16.90 11.38
CA TYR A 613 62.19 16.06 10.85
C TYR A 613 61.80 16.49 9.43
N THR A 614 61.24 15.58 8.66
CA THR A 614 60.72 15.88 7.32
C THR A 614 59.24 16.25 7.36
N VAL A 615 58.72 16.82 6.28
CA VAL A 615 57.32 17.27 6.20
C VAL A 615 56.34 16.10 6.38
N GLU A 616 56.71 14.90 5.94
CA GLU A 616 55.90 13.69 6.01
C GLU A 616 55.72 13.20 7.45
N GLN A 617 56.67 13.49 8.33
CA GLN A 617 56.64 13.10 9.73
C GLN A 617 55.72 13.99 10.59
N ILE A 618 55.23 15.12 10.06
CA ILE A 618 54.39 16.09 10.77
C ILE A 618 52.90 15.80 10.52
N VAL A 619 52.07 16.11 11.51
CA VAL A 619 50.61 16.05 11.37
C VAL A 619 50.10 17.06 10.32
N GLU A 620 50.50 18.33 10.38
CA GLU A 620 50.22 19.34 9.35
C GLU A 620 51.38 19.50 8.36
N GLN A 621 51.17 19.01 7.14
CA GLN A 621 52.16 19.09 6.06
C GLN A 621 52.27 20.50 5.44
N SER A 622 51.20 21.29 5.45
CA SER A 622 51.21 22.63 4.83
C SER A 622 51.96 23.63 5.71
N SER A 623 53.06 24.21 5.20
CA SER A 623 53.81 25.24 5.93
C SER A 623 52.96 26.46 6.27
N VAL A 624 52.12 26.93 5.33
CA VAL A 624 51.15 28.02 5.55
C VAL A 624 50.29 27.77 6.81
N TRP A 625 49.74 26.57 6.97
CA TRP A 625 48.92 26.24 8.14
C TRP A 625 49.76 26.08 9.41
N ARG A 626 50.99 25.56 9.33
CA ARG A 626 51.91 25.56 10.49
C ARG A 626 52.21 26.98 10.98
N GLN A 627 52.44 27.92 10.07
CA GLN A 627 52.59 29.35 10.39
C GLN A 627 51.31 29.90 11.05
N GLY A 628 50.14 29.59 10.49
CA GLY A 628 48.83 29.96 11.04
C GLY A 628 48.61 29.49 12.47
N TYR A 629 48.86 28.20 12.76
CA TYR A 629 48.72 27.65 14.10
C TYR A 629 49.68 28.30 15.11
N LEU A 630 50.91 28.62 14.71
CA LEU A 630 51.86 29.34 15.58
C LEU A 630 51.42 30.79 15.84
N LYS A 631 50.88 31.49 14.84
CA LYS A 631 50.29 32.82 15.02
C LYS A 631 49.06 32.76 15.93
N ALA A 632 48.17 31.80 15.75
CA ALA A 632 47.04 31.57 16.64
C ALA A 632 47.48 31.34 18.10
N LEU A 633 48.45 30.45 18.34
CA LEU A 633 49.02 30.22 19.68
C LEU A 633 49.63 31.50 20.30
N THR A 634 50.25 32.34 19.46
CA THR A 634 50.81 33.63 19.90
C THR A 634 49.72 34.59 20.40
N GLU A 635 48.57 34.63 19.72
CA GLU A 635 47.44 35.49 20.11
C GLU A 635 46.73 34.97 21.36
N LEU A 636 46.50 33.65 21.47
CA LEU A 636 45.87 33.02 22.64
C LEU A 636 46.70 33.18 23.91
N GLY A 637 48.04 33.13 23.80
CA GLY A 637 48.94 33.42 24.90
C GLY A 637 48.91 32.41 26.06
N VAL A 638 48.34 31.23 25.85
CA VAL A 638 48.28 30.13 26.83
C VAL A 638 49.39 29.10 26.61
N ASP A 639 49.91 28.52 27.69
CA ASP A 639 51.07 27.61 27.64
C ASP A 639 50.72 26.12 27.91
N LEU A 640 49.46 25.82 28.25
CA LEU A 640 48.94 24.48 28.53
C LEU A 640 49.89 23.66 29.45
N ASN A 641 50.14 24.18 30.66
CA ASN A 641 51.04 23.57 31.64
C ASN A 641 52.47 23.31 31.09
N GLY A 642 52.97 24.21 30.25
CA GLY A 642 54.32 24.14 29.71
C GLY A 642 54.47 23.31 28.44
N GLN A 643 53.38 22.81 27.87
CA GLN A 643 53.44 22.02 26.63
C GLN A 643 53.68 22.89 25.40
N VAL A 644 53.09 24.09 25.35
CA VAL A 644 53.17 24.96 24.16
C VAL A 644 54.59 25.46 23.98
N HIS A 645 55.21 26.09 24.98
CA HIS A 645 56.55 26.65 24.82
C HIS A 645 57.61 25.56 24.52
N LYS A 646 57.46 24.34 25.04
CA LYS A 646 58.35 23.21 24.73
C LYS A 646 58.24 22.80 23.27
N ALA A 647 57.01 22.64 22.77
CA ALA A 647 56.78 22.28 21.38
C ALA A 647 57.23 23.39 20.42
N VAL A 648 56.92 24.65 20.71
CA VAL A 648 57.32 25.80 19.89
C VAL A 648 58.85 25.96 19.88
N TYR A 649 59.53 25.71 21.01
CA TYR A 649 60.99 25.68 21.05
C TYR A 649 61.57 24.61 20.14
N PHE A 650 60.99 23.40 20.14
CA PHE A 650 61.38 22.32 19.25
C PHE A 650 61.17 22.70 17.77
N ILE A 651 60.01 23.24 17.40
CA ILE A 651 59.68 23.68 16.03
C ILE A 651 60.63 24.77 15.56
N LYS A 652 60.93 25.75 16.42
CA LYS A 652 61.90 26.82 16.14
C LYS A 652 63.27 26.28 15.72
N GLN A 653 63.72 25.16 16.28
CA GLN A 653 65.02 24.56 15.96
C GLN A 653 64.96 23.61 14.76
N SER A 654 63.81 22.98 14.53
CA SER A 654 63.77 21.68 13.82
C SER A 654 62.81 21.63 12.62
N ASP A 655 61.91 22.61 12.45
CA ASP A 655 60.98 22.61 11.30
C ASP A 655 61.75 22.72 9.99
N PRO A 656 61.39 21.97 8.94
CA PRO A 656 62.07 22.06 7.64
C PRO A 656 61.93 23.44 6.98
N ASP A 657 60.84 24.17 7.26
CA ASP A 657 60.55 25.46 6.63
C ASP A 657 61.13 26.64 7.45
N PRO A 658 61.99 27.50 6.85
CA PRO A 658 62.61 28.63 7.55
C PRO A 658 61.62 29.68 8.06
N ASP A 659 60.51 29.90 7.36
CA ASP A 659 59.50 30.90 7.74
C ASP A 659 58.70 30.39 8.95
N VAL A 660 58.43 29.09 9.01
CA VAL A 660 57.84 28.44 10.19
C VAL A 660 58.76 28.60 11.40
N ARG A 661 60.08 28.42 11.25
CA ARG A 661 61.06 28.62 12.34
C ARG A 661 61.12 30.08 12.81
N ALA A 662 60.99 31.04 11.91
CA ALA A 662 60.95 32.46 12.25
C ALA A 662 59.72 32.80 13.10
N ILE A 663 58.52 32.37 12.68
CA ILE A 663 57.28 32.59 13.43
C ILE A 663 57.29 31.85 14.77
N ALA A 664 57.84 30.64 14.83
CA ALA A 664 58.03 29.91 16.10
C ALA A 664 58.93 30.68 17.08
N SER A 665 59.92 31.44 16.59
CA SER A 665 60.76 32.30 17.44
C SER A 665 59.99 33.43 18.10
N GLU A 666 59.03 34.03 17.39
CA GLU A 666 58.13 35.04 17.92
C GLU A 666 57.16 34.43 18.94
N CYS A 667 56.53 33.32 18.57
CA CYS A 667 55.58 32.60 19.41
C CYS A 667 56.22 32.18 20.74
N TYR A 668 57.43 31.62 20.71
CA TYR A 668 58.17 31.22 21.93
C TYR A 668 58.38 32.39 22.90
N LYS A 669 58.77 33.57 22.37
CA LYS A 669 58.96 34.78 23.18
C LYS A 669 57.64 35.27 23.78
N ALA A 670 56.56 35.22 23.01
CA ALA A 670 55.24 35.70 23.43
C ALA A 670 54.61 34.80 24.51
N VAL A 671 54.57 33.48 24.28
CA VAL A 671 53.96 32.51 25.21
C VAL A 671 54.67 32.52 26.56
N ARG A 672 56.01 32.59 26.58
CA ARG A 672 56.81 32.63 27.83
C ARG A 672 56.63 33.92 28.64
N ARG A 673 56.25 35.04 27.99
CA ARG A 673 56.01 36.34 28.64
C ARG A 673 54.58 36.48 29.14
N ARG A 674 53.60 35.92 28.42
CA ARG A 674 52.15 36.10 28.68
C ARG A 674 51.56 35.15 29.72
N THR A 675 52.23 34.04 30.06
CA THR A 675 51.74 33.03 31.03
C THR A 675 51.52 33.55 32.45
N LYS A 676 51.96 34.78 32.77
CA LYS A 676 51.92 35.36 34.12
C LYS A 676 50.81 36.43 34.32
N LYS A 677 49.94 36.66 33.33
CA LYS A 677 48.91 37.70 33.39
C LYS A 677 47.53 37.09 33.64
N ASN A 678 46.78 37.65 34.60
CA ASN A 678 45.36 37.31 34.77
C ASN A 678 44.56 37.93 33.61
N SER A 679 43.97 37.10 32.75
CA SER A 679 43.18 37.54 31.59
C SER A 679 41.76 37.92 32.00
N THR A 680 41.22 39.00 31.43
CA THR A 680 39.79 39.37 31.56
C THR A 680 38.94 38.71 30.46
N ILE A 681 37.60 38.72 30.58
CA ILE A 681 36.70 38.24 29.51
C ILE A 681 36.98 38.92 28.16
N PRO A 682 37.09 40.27 28.08
CA PRO A 682 37.45 40.94 26.83
C PRO A 682 38.82 40.51 26.28
N ASP A 683 39.80 40.23 27.14
CA ASP A 683 41.12 39.76 26.70
C ASP A 683 41.04 38.37 26.06
N LEU A 684 40.27 37.45 26.66
CA LEU A 684 40.04 36.10 26.13
C LEU A 684 39.32 36.15 24.77
N LYS A 685 38.24 36.93 24.67
CA LYS A 685 37.50 37.12 23.42
C LYS A 685 38.37 37.69 22.30
N ARG A 686 39.15 38.74 22.59
CA ARG A 686 40.10 39.31 21.61
C ARG A 686 41.14 38.29 21.17
N GLY A 687 41.65 37.47 22.10
CA GLY A 687 42.58 36.37 21.80
C GLY A 687 41.98 35.34 20.84
N ILE A 688 40.74 34.91 21.10
CA ILE A 688 40.00 33.96 20.26
C ILE A 688 39.77 34.54 18.85
N ILE A 689 39.23 35.77 18.76
CA ILE A 689 38.97 36.46 17.48
C ILE A 689 40.27 36.61 16.67
N ALA A 690 41.36 37.03 17.32
CA ALA A 690 42.64 37.21 16.65
C ALA A 690 43.24 35.87 16.17
N ALA A 691 43.07 34.80 16.95
CA ALA A 691 43.50 33.46 16.57
C ALA A 691 42.71 32.93 15.36
N GLU A 692 41.38 33.03 15.40
CA GLU A 692 40.49 32.66 14.28
C GLU A 692 40.83 33.42 13.00
N TRP A 693 41.08 34.74 13.10
CA TRP A 693 41.46 35.57 11.95
C TRP A 693 42.69 35.05 11.22
N TRP A 694 43.72 34.59 11.96
CA TRP A 694 44.90 33.97 11.35
C TRP A 694 44.58 32.65 10.64
N LEU A 695 43.68 31.83 11.18
CA LEU A 695 43.25 30.58 10.56
C LEU A 695 42.47 30.82 9.26
N LEU A 696 41.59 31.83 9.24
CA LEU A 696 40.85 32.23 8.04
C LEU A 696 41.77 32.76 6.93
N ILE A 697 42.80 33.53 7.27
CA ILE A 697 43.86 33.93 6.31
C ILE A 697 44.54 32.69 5.72
N CYS A 698 44.91 31.72 6.55
CA CYS A 698 45.57 30.51 6.09
C CYS A 698 44.69 29.68 5.16
N GLN A 699 43.38 29.60 5.46
CA GLN A 699 42.43 28.94 4.57
C GLN A 699 42.40 29.63 3.20
N ARG A 700 42.22 30.95 3.19
CA ARG A 700 42.09 31.71 1.95
C ARG A 700 43.38 31.67 1.11
N GLN A 701 44.54 31.76 1.74
CA GLN A 701 45.84 31.57 1.08
C GLN A 701 45.98 30.16 0.49
N LYS A 702 45.55 29.12 1.24
CA LYS A 702 45.62 27.74 0.76
C LYS A 702 44.72 27.48 -0.44
N LEU A 703 43.59 28.18 -0.53
CA LEU A 703 42.67 28.16 -1.67
C LEU A 703 43.18 29.00 -2.86
N GLY A 704 44.33 29.67 -2.75
CA GLY A 704 44.89 30.52 -3.81
C GLY A 704 44.08 31.80 -4.06
N MET A 705 43.30 32.26 -3.08
CA MET A 705 42.41 33.41 -3.20
C MET A 705 43.07 34.72 -2.76
N VAL A 706 42.70 35.82 -3.40
CA VAL A 706 43.24 37.16 -3.11
C VAL A 706 42.81 37.63 -1.72
N ILE A 707 43.75 38.21 -0.97
CA ILE A 707 43.52 38.83 0.33
C ILE A 707 43.76 40.33 0.23
N ASN A 708 42.74 41.12 0.53
CA ASN A 708 42.87 42.55 0.74
C ASN A 708 43.45 42.80 2.14
N HIS A 709 44.78 42.92 2.22
CA HIS A 709 45.48 43.05 3.50
C HIS A 709 45.04 44.29 4.31
N GLU A 710 44.77 45.42 3.66
CA GLU A 710 44.30 46.63 4.34
C GLU A 710 42.88 46.45 4.90
N GLY A 711 41.98 45.90 4.07
CA GLY A 711 40.62 45.53 4.47
C GLY A 711 40.61 44.54 5.63
N ALA A 712 41.44 43.50 5.57
CA ALA A 712 41.58 42.48 6.61
C ALA A 712 42.07 43.03 7.95
N LEU A 713 43.03 43.97 7.92
CA LEU A 713 43.48 44.65 9.14
C LEU A 713 42.39 45.56 9.72
N LYS A 714 41.61 46.24 8.89
CA LYS A 714 40.47 47.06 9.33
C LYS A 714 39.38 46.20 9.96
N ALA A 715 39.01 45.08 9.31
CA ALA A 715 38.03 44.12 9.83
C ALA A 715 38.45 43.57 11.19
N ARG A 716 39.71 43.11 11.32
CA ARG A 716 40.28 42.63 12.58
C ARG A 716 40.21 43.68 13.69
N ARG A 717 40.59 44.93 13.42
CA ARG A 717 40.53 46.03 14.41
C ARG A 717 39.10 46.31 14.87
N ASN A 718 38.14 46.25 13.97
CA ASN A 718 36.73 46.47 14.30
C ASN A 718 36.19 45.36 15.23
N LEU A 719 36.47 44.09 14.91
CA LEU A 719 36.08 42.96 15.76
C LEU A 719 36.73 43.02 17.15
N MET A 720 38.01 43.42 17.25
CA MET A 720 38.69 43.54 18.55
C MET A 720 38.22 44.73 19.41
N ARG A 721 37.63 45.77 18.80
CA ARG A 721 37.07 46.94 19.52
C ARG A 721 35.77 46.58 20.24
N ASN A 722 34.96 45.72 19.62
CA ASN A 722 33.68 45.24 20.15
C ASN A 722 33.65 43.69 20.17
N PRO A 723 34.46 43.04 21.04
CA PRO A 723 34.67 41.60 21.05
C PRO A 723 33.58 40.78 21.76
#